data_AF-A0A378R0C9-F1
#
_entry.id   AF-A0A378R0C9-F1
#
_cell.length_a   1.000
_cell.length_b   1.000
_cell.length_c   1.000
_cell.angle_alpha   90.00
_cell.angle_beta   90.00
_cell.angle_gamma   90.00
#
_symmetry.space_group_name_H-M   'P 1'
#
loop_
_entity.id
_entity.type
_entity.pdbx_description
1 polymer ?
#
loop_
_entity_poly.entity_id
_entity_poly.type
_entity_poly.pdbx_seq_one_letter_code
_entity_poly.pdbx_strand_id
1 'polypeptide(L)'
;MSIFSKDFLAERQPTQTTAIILGTLQSFLKGKPLETGFAFENELKACRLDYTLASLQRIDDFLDNIRTTHSLDRNDFLNGGVPSNHTFLFLLAFYCGEMRGRLAGVAPIWHDYEEYIAENPQMQSIFPAIDEYRFVATYHRADNINQHFPLVAILERLFPEFDEPEKSVYFSTITGDYQAFAPDEVVQPANQSLPIDLQAACQNLSVHWQSYLQILPPKWMLGDDLMSQIKAIPTLYQKGRVVWGALVQANNMLFEEDNPASCPAEIIYDKSGRTPPHLLHELAQTLFSFKKQAPDDLPPKLKQYVQHLQNERTRFSGELPAPPTTAMSLYAKTIFVWRLHLPDAMLTLPIFPIIINDDNDEVMILPAKFWAHTEYYQKWIANPKDFIQEIVPMWANLSADEVKHFWQDYQELVVPQAEELPQFGKPNNDNPPTISSDDTRFLKRCQNKAQQEYRRWYEFFEIQTDDPELAEDLAKSKLPENLYKQLRTINLAPFLDDLKREINVSRLPNAKPLPKVATTLSQNLSPLQTAKLVQFLHTHGNTSLSKLLQNERQVGEPERPSTINTTAALALALMYLTGKNVPQTIEEGLSWLDYASKLGDSRALYWQTKLALAVPNLVPILFKDFLQKEMVDFNLVLMNEGCSPLAIEEAVEAYAENPKAQKWLARRPLQTAYEQGDKVAEQLLISYLNNGILPSQDEDKFLDVKFWVIDYLLHHKNQDYTYLISYPDADYATDEPPAWHKWAKVAGVLILMSLVKMCFFNNKNTDQPPITTAPISTQPNTVPNPTTQVIERAQSISPSDAVAQLQGTLPKKLFTGYNEITTIRQENGVVIVSLSDKNKGMMSIQSAQALYCKDQAFDLLRQSGAVVNFDILAQSGLRYKIDNVACQ
;
A
#
# COMPACT_ATOMS: atom_id res chain seq x y z
N MET A 1 24.95 30.80 16.98
CA MET A 1 26.03 29.83 16.66
C MET A 1 25.38 28.66 15.96
N SER A 2 25.82 28.33 14.74
CA SER A 2 25.18 27.33 13.89
C SER A 2 25.27 25.94 14.51
N ILE A 3 24.11 25.37 14.90
CA ILE A 3 23.97 23.98 15.34
C ILE A 3 24.36 22.99 14.20
N PHE A 4 24.54 23.49 12.97
CA PHE A 4 24.86 22.72 11.77
C PHE A 4 26.28 22.99 11.21
N SER A 5 27.24 23.49 12.00
CA SER A 5 28.60 23.81 11.46
C SER A 5 29.56 22.63 11.38
N LYS A 6 29.22 21.48 11.96
CA LYS A 6 30.05 20.27 11.93
C LYS A 6 29.31 19.15 11.22
N ASP A 7 30.02 18.43 10.35
CA ASP A 7 29.48 17.27 9.63
C ASP A 7 29.23 16.12 10.60
N PHE A 8 28.02 16.08 11.17
CA PHE A 8 27.62 15.06 12.14
C PHE A 8 27.57 13.65 11.54
N LEU A 9 27.52 13.51 10.20
CA LEU A 9 27.56 12.21 9.53
C LEU A 9 28.99 11.66 9.43
N ALA A 10 30.01 12.49 9.58
CA ALA A 10 31.41 12.07 9.68
C ALA A 10 31.85 11.82 11.14
N GLU A 11 31.12 12.35 12.12
CA GLU A 11 31.46 12.23 13.53
C GLU A 11 30.89 10.96 14.17
N ARG A 12 31.58 10.47 15.22
CA ARG A 12 31.11 9.36 16.08
C ARG A 12 30.68 8.12 15.29
N GLN A 13 31.43 7.79 14.25
CA GLN A 13 31.15 6.62 13.41
C GLN A 13 31.66 5.34 14.09
N PRO A 14 30.87 4.24 14.08
CA PRO A 14 31.41 2.95 14.47
C PRO A 14 32.46 2.49 13.45
N THR A 15 33.58 1.99 13.96
CA THR A 15 34.75 1.55 13.17
C THR A 15 34.69 0.05 12.85
N GLN A 16 35.57 -0.40 11.96
CA GLN A 16 35.75 -1.84 11.73
C GLN A 16 36.17 -2.57 13.01
N THR A 17 37.08 -1.98 13.80
CA THR A 17 37.48 -2.51 15.12
C THR A 17 36.29 -2.64 16.08
N THR A 18 35.36 -1.69 16.07
CA THR A 18 34.11 -1.78 16.87
C THR A 18 33.32 -3.04 16.51
N ALA A 19 33.16 -3.35 15.22
CA ALA A 19 32.43 -4.55 14.80
C ALA A 19 33.15 -5.85 15.22
N ILE A 20 34.48 -5.91 15.07
CA ILE A 20 35.31 -7.08 15.43
C ILE A 20 35.22 -7.36 16.94
N ILE A 21 35.34 -6.32 17.76
CA ILE A 21 35.31 -6.43 19.22
C ILE A 21 33.96 -6.95 19.70
N LEU A 22 32.87 -6.37 19.19
CA LEU A 22 31.52 -6.82 19.54
C LEU A 22 31.27 -8.26 19.08
N GLY A 23 31.73 -8.61 17.87
CA GLY A 23 31.72 -9.97 17.32
C GLY A 23 32.39 -10.98 18.25
N THR A 24 33.57 -10.62 18.75
CA THR A 24 34.38 -11.43 19.67
C THR A 24 33.67 -11.64 21.00
N LEU A 25 33.20 -10.55 21.63
CA LEU A 25 32.46 -10.62 22.89
C LEU A 25 31.19 -11.45 22.78
N GLN A 26 30.41 -11.26 21.71
CA GLN A 26 29.18 -12.02 21.54
C GLN A 26 29.45 -13.51 21.34
N SER A 27 30.50 -13.86 20.58
CA SER A 27 30.91 -15.25 20.38
C SER A 27 31.27 -15.92 21.70
N PHE A 28 32.06 -15.24 22.53
CA PHE A 28 32.40 -15.71 23.88
C PHE A 28 31.16 -15.88 24.77
N LEU A 29 30.29 -14.86 24.85
CA LEU A 29 29.09 -14.88 25.69
C LEU A 29 28.07 -15.95 25.27
N LYS A 30 28.04 -16.31 23.99
CA LYS A 30 27.21 -17.42 23.45
C LYS A 30 27.88 -18.79 23.58
N GLY A 31 29.09 -18.87 24.15
CA GLY A 31 29.85 -20.11 24.30
C GLY A 31 30.34 -20.70 22.98
N LYS A 32 30.47 -19.88 21.92
CA LYS A 32 31.06 -20.34 20.66
C LYS A 32 32.59 -20.44 20.82
N PRO A 33 33.23 -21.49 20.29
CA PRO A 33 34.68 -21.58 20.30
C PRO A 33 35.29 -20.46 19.46
N LEU A 34 36.34 -19.82 19.99
CA LEU A 34 37.17 -18.86 19.26
C LEU A 34 38.30 -19.61 18.57
N GLU A 35 38.66 -19.23 17.34
CA GLU A 35 39.63 -19.97 16.50
C GLU A 35 40.99 -20.20 17.17
N THR A 36 41.47 -19.21 17.92
CA THR A 36 42.76 -19.22 18.61
C THR A 36 42.71 -19.80 20.03
N GLY A 37 41.52 -20.10 20.56
CA GLY A 37 41.30 -20.38 21.97
C GLY A 37 41.69 -19.21 22.89
N PHE A 38 41.60 -19.39 24.21
CA PHE A 38 42.07 -18.40 25.19
C PHE A 38 42.75 -19.09 26.38
N ALA A 39 43.78 -18.43 26.92
CA ALA A 39 44.44 -18.89 28.13
C ALA A 39 43.46 -18.88 29.32
N PHE A 40 43.69 -19.77 30.29
CA PHE A 40 42.90 -19.86 31.53
C PHE A 40 41.38 -20.02 31.28
N GLU A 41 41.00 -20.84 30.28
CA GLU A 41 39.62 -20.88 29.79
C GLU A 41 38.60 -21.28 30.85
N ASN A 42 38.91 -22.27 31.68
CA ASN A 42 37.98 -22.76 32.71
C ASN A 42 37.78 -21.71 33.80
N GLU A 43 38.86 -21.06 34.21
CA GLU A 43 38.89 -20.02 35.21
C GLU A 43 38.16 -18.76 34.72
N LEU A 44 38.42 -18.35 33.47
CA LEU A 44 37.73 -17.21 32.87
C LEU A 44 36.22 -17.44 32.73
N LYS A 45 35.79 -18.66 32.37
CA LYS A 45 34.36 -19.02 32.38
C LYS A 45 33.77 -18.95 33.79
N ALA A 46 34.53 -19.31 34.82
CA ALA A 46 34.10 -19.22 36.22
C ALA A 46 33.92 -17.76 36.70
N CYS A 47 34.64 -16.79 36.11
CA CYS A 47 34.47 -15.37 36.38
C CYS A 47 33.07 -14.83 36.02
N ARG A 48 32.29 -15.54 35.19
CA ARG A 48 30.93 -15.14 34.78
C ARG A 48 30.88 -13.67 34.32
N LEU A 49 31.39 -13.41 33.12
CA LEU A 49 31.38 -12.08 32.50
C LEU A 49 29.94 -11.70 32.07
N ASP A 50 29.11 -11.25 33.01
CA ASP A 50 27.66 -11.06 32.88
C ASP A 50 27.19 -9.58 32.89
N TYR A 51 28.11 -8.65 32.73
CA TYR A 51 27.93 -7.18 32.80
C TYR A 51 27.33 -6.68 34.12
N THR A 52 27.65 -7.33 35.24
CA THR A 52 27.36 -6.86 36.60
C THR A 52 28.56 -6.13 37.20
N LEU A 53 28.37 -5.27 38.20
CA LEU A 53 29.51 -4.66 38.93
C LEU A 53 30.35 -5.74 39.63
N ALA A 54 29.72 -6.78 40.16
CA ALA A 54 30.38 -7.92 40.79
C ALA A 54 31.29 -8.68 39.80
N SER A 55 30.98 -8.70 38.51
CA SER A 55 31.85 -9.33 37.50
C SER A 55 33.22 -8.68 37.41
N LEU A 56 33.32 -7.35 37.59
CA LEU A 56 34.58 -6.63 37.56
C LEU A 56 35.45 -6.97 38.77
N GLN A 57 34.84 -7.17 39.94
CA GLN A 57 35.54 -7.65 41.14
C GLN A 57 36.04 -9.08 40.94
N ARG A 58 35.23 -9.94 40.32
CA ARG A 58 35.64 -11.31 39.96
C ARG A 58 36.81 -11.33 38.96
N ILE A 59 36.93 -10.33 38.08
CA ILE A 59 38.10 -10.17 37.21
C ILE A 59 39.33 -9.81 38.05
N ASP A 60 39.23 -8.86 38.97
CA ASP A 60 40.36 -8.49 39.84
C ASP A 60 40.86 -9.69 40.65
N ASP A 61 39.97 -10.42 41.32
CA ASP A 61 40.29 -11.64 42.08
C ASP A 61 40.94 -12.71 41.20
N PHE A 62 40.44 -12.86 39.97
CA PHE A 62 40.95 -13.84 39.02
C PHE A 62 42.35 -13.50 38.52
N LEU A 63 42.63 -12.23 38.20
CA LEU A 63 43.97 -11.80 37.79
C LEU A 63 44.97 -11.94 38.94
N ASP A 64 44.57 -11.67 40.18
CA ASP A 64 45.41 -11.91 41.36
C ASP A 64 45.69 -13.41 41.56
N ASN A 65 44.68 -14.26 41.39
CA ASN A 65 44.86 -15.70 41.44
C ASN A 65 45.84 -16.17 40.36
N ILE A 66 45.72 -15.68 39.12
CA ILE A 66 46.68 -16.02 38.05
C ILE A 66 48.09 -15.64 38.47
N ARG A 67 48.31 -14.39 38.89
CA ARG A 67 49.63 -13.86 39.27
C ARG A 67 50.25 -14.63 40.44
N THR A 68 49.45 -15.04 41.41
CA THR A 68 49.95 -15.71 42.63
C THR A 68 50.17 -17.21 42.44
N THR A 69 49.46 -17.85 41.49
CA THR A 69 49.54 -19.30 41.26
C THR A 69 50.42 -19.69 40.07
N HIS A 70 50.55 -18.81 39.08
CA HIS A 70 51.37 -19.01 37.90
C HIS A 70 52.59 -18.08 37.94
N SER A 71 53.79 -18.65 37.82
CA SER A 71 55.00 -17.85 37.59
C SER A 71 55.02 -17.39 36.13
N LEU A 72 54.46 -16.22 35.85
CA LEU A 72 54.38 -15.63 34.51
C LEU A 72 55.49 -14.59 34.32
N ASP A 73 56.24 -14.70 33.22
CA ASP A 73 57.12 -13.64 32.74
C ASP A 73 56.37 -12.76 31.74
N ARG A 74 56.49 -11.42 31.88
CA ARG A 74 55.76 -10.45 31.05
C ARG A 74 56.15 -10.57 29.57
N ASN A 75 57.44 -10.68 29.27
CA ASN A 75 57.91 -10.71 27.89
C ASN A 75 57.54 -12.03 27.21
N ASP A 76 57.66 -13.15 27.91
CA ASP A 76 57.25 -14.45 27.37
C ASP A 76 55.72 -14.52 27.19
N PHE A 77 54.94 -13.91 28.10
CA PHE A 77 53.48 -13.93 28.00
C PHE A 77 52.96 -13.12 26.82
N LEU A 78 53.52 -11.94 26.57
CA LEU A 78 53.14 -11.04 25.48
C LEU A 78 53.80 -11.41 24.15
N ASN A 79 55.10 -11.71 24.14
CA ASN A 79 55.89 -11.91 22.93
C ASN A 79 56.23 -13.37 22.61
N GLY A 80 55.89 -14.33 23.49
CA GLY A 80 56.22 -15.75 23.33
C GLY A 80 55.47 -16.49 22.23
N GLY A 81 54.68 -15.78 21.41
CA GLY A 81 54.03 -16.34 20.22
C GLY A 81 52.85 -17.26 20.50
N VAL A 82 52.25 -17.18 21.70
CA VAL A 82 51.07 -17.97 22.09
C VAL A 82 49.79 -17.15 21.85
N PRO A 83 49.00 -17.43 20.78
CA PRO A 83 47.86 -16.58 20.41
C PRO A 83 46.73 -16.56 21.45
N SER A 84 46.61 -17.62 22.25
CA SER A 84 45.60 -17.73 23.30
C SER A 84 45.83 -16.75 24.47
N ASN A 85 47.06 -16.31 24.72
CA ASN A 85 47.37 -15.28 25.73
C ASN A 85 46.82 -13.91 25.29
N HIS A 86 47.04 -13.52 24.04
CA HIS A 86 46.49 -12.30 23.47
C HIS A 86 44.96 -12.33 23.45
N THR A 87 44.37 -13.44 23.02
CA THR A 87 42.91 -13.59 22.97
C THR A 87 42.30 -13.43 24.36
N PHE A 88 42.94 -13.98 25.39
CA PHE A 88 42.59 -13.81 26.79
C PHE A 88 42.60 -12.33 27.24
N LEU A 89 43.72 -11.63 27.00
CA LEU A 89 43.87 -10.21 27.36
C LEU A 89 42.84 -9.32 26.66
N PHE A 90 42.66 -9.54 25.35
CA PHE A 90 41.77 -8.73 24.53
C PHE A 90 40.32 -8.93 24.93
N LEU A 91 39.89 -10.16 25.22
CA LEU A 91 38.54 -10.43 25.67
C LEU A 91 38.21 -9.69 26.98
N LEU A 92 39.13 -9.69 27.95
CA LEU A 92 38.97 -8.91 29.19
C LEU A 92 38.94 -7.41 28.91
N ALA A 93 39.83 -6.92 28.05
CA ALA A 93 39.87 -5.50 27.68
C ALA A 93 38.57 -5.03 27.03
N PHE A 94 38.07 -5.80 26.07
CA PHE A 94 36.81 -5.56 25.37
C PHE A 94 35.64 -5.54 26.36
N TYR A 95 35.59 -6.51 27.26
CA TYR A 95 34.55 -6.60 28.28
C TYR A 95 34.56 -5.37 29.20
N CYS A 96 35.73 -4.95 29.68
CA CYS A 96 35.87 -3.77 30.54
C CYS A 96 35.46 -2.48 29.81
N GLY A 97 35.89 -2.29 28.57
CA GLY A 97 35.51 -1.12 27.79
C GLY A 97 34.00 -1.06 27.50
N GLU A 98 33.37 -2.20 27.19
CA GLU A 98 31.90 -2.28 27.06
C GLU A 98 31.19 -2.00 28.39
N MET A 99 31.64 -2.59 29.49
CA MET A 99 31.07 -2.37 30.82
C MET A 99 31.15 -0.89 31.22
N ARG A 100 32.28 -0.24 30.95
CA ARG A 100 32.44 1.21 31.17
C ARG A 100 31.44 2.02 30.36
N GLY A 101 31.18 1.65 29.10
CA GLY A 101 30.18 2.31 28.25
C GLY A 101 28.75 2.14 28.75
N ARG A 102 28.42 0.93 29.23
CA ARG A 102 27.14 0.60 29.87
C ARG A 102 26.89 1.46 31.10
N LEU A 103 27.86 1.51 32.02
CA LEU A 103 27.81 2.38 33.20
C LEU A 103 27.72 3.86 32.83
N ALA A 104 28.36 4.23 31.72
CA ALA A 104 28.34 5.60 31.23
C ALA A 104 27.04 6.00 30.52
N GLY A 105 26.20 5.04 30.12
CA GLY A 105 25.07 5.28 29.21
C GLY A 105 25.50 5.72 27.81
N VAL A 106 26.75 5.47 27.40
CA VAL A 106 27.32 5.88 26.11
C VAL A 106 28.08 4.72 25.49
N ALA A 107 27.70 4.32 24.28
CA ALA A 107 28.38 3.26 23.55
C ALA A 107 29.85 3.65 23.26
N PRO A 108 30.82 2.76 23.53
CA PRO A 108 32.21 3.00 23.13
C PRO A 108 32.35 2.85 21.61
N ILE A 109 33.14 3.74 21.03
CA ILE A 109 33.72 3.57 19.70
C ILE A 109 35.14 3.06 19.88
N TRP A 110 35.43 1.91 19.31
CA TRP A 110 36.72 1.26 19.48
C TRP A 110 37.66 1.58 18.33
N HIS A 111 38.94 1.75 18.64
CA HIS A 111 39.98 1.86 17.63
C HIS A 111 41.11 0.91 18.02
N ASP A 112 41.76 0.31 17.03
CA ASP A 112 43.11 -0.16 17.25
C ASP A 112 44.10 1.01 17.30
N TYR A 113 45.34 0.72 17.66
CA TYR A 113 46.37 1.76 17.79
C TYR A 113 46.60 2.54 16.48
N GLU A 114 46.60 1.85 15.34
CA GLU A 114 46.91 2.46 14.04
C GLU A 114 45.76 3.38 13.59
N GLU A 115 44.52 2.91 13.70
CA GLU A 115 43.30 3.70 13.49
C GLU A 115 43.29 4.95 14.38
N TYR A 116 43.56 4.79 15.67
CA TYR A 116 43.52 5.89 16.63
C TYR A 116 44.57 6.97 16.35
N ILE A 117 45.81 6.58 16.04
CA ILE A 117 46.89 7.52 15.70
C ILE A 117 46.67 8.16 14.34
N ALA A 118 46.11 7.45 13.36
CA ALA A 118 45.76 8.02 12.06
C ALA A 118 44.75 9.17 12.20
N GLU A 119 43.75 9.02 13.08
CA GLU A 119 42.79 10.08 13.39
C GLU A 119 43.36 11.17 14.31
N ASN A 120 44.34 10.83 15.14
CA ASN A 120 44.93 11.74 16.14
C ASN A 120 46.47 11.71 16.10
N PRO A 121 47.14 12.20 15.05
CA PRO A 121 48.59 12.05 14.89
C PRO A 121 49.40 12.62 16.06
N GLN A 122 48.90 13.70 16.68
CA GLN A 122 49.50 14.34 17.87
C GLN A 122 49.59 13.41 19.09
N MET A 123 48.79 12.35 19.15
CA MET A 123 48.75 11.43 20.30
C MET A 123 49.89 10.42 20.30
N GLN A 124 50.62 10.27 19.19
CA GLN A 124 51.70 9.28 19.06
C GLN A 124 52.85 9.51 20.06
N SER A 125 53.13 10.77 20.41
CA SER A 125 54.16 11.09 21.40
C SER A 125 53.73 10.80 22.85
N ILE A 126 52.42 10.70 23.09
CA ILE A 126 51.84 10.46 24.42
C ILE A 126 51.61 8.96 24.63
N PHE A 127 51.10 8.28 23.60
CA PHE A 127 50.81 6.85 23.61
C PHE A 127 51.72 6.13 22.58
N PRO A 128 52.85 5.55 23.02
CA PRO A 128 53.73 4.78 22.13
C PRO A 128 53.07 3.48 21.65
N ALA A 129 53.59 2.90 20.57
CA ALA A 129 53.10 1.65 19.99
C ALA A 129 53.50 0.42 20.83
N ILE A 130 52.82 0.23 21.97
CA ILE A 130 53.01 -0.89 22.92
C ILE A 130 51.66 -1.56 23.25
N ASP A 131 51.68 -2.77 23.81
CA ASP A 131 50.48 -3.58 24.03
C ASP A 131 49.43 -2.90 24.93
N GLU A 132 49.86 -2.12 25.93
CA GLU A 132 48.97 -1.33 26.80
C GLU A 132 48.01 -0.42 26.03
N TYR A 133 48.46 0.12 24.91
CA TYR A 133 47.72 1.09 24.10
C TYR A 133 47.15 0.49 22.82
N ARG A 134 47.19 -0.84 22.69
CA ARG A 134 46.78 -1.55 21.47
C ARG A 134 45.32 -1.31 21.07
N PHE A 135 44.45 -1.13 22.06
CA PHE A 135 43.04 -0.82 21.85
C PHE A 135 42.61 0.34 22.74
N VAL A 136 41.83 1.24 22.16
CA VAL A 136 41.23 2.37 22.88
C VAL A 136 39.72 2.38 22.69
N ALA A 137 39.00 2.53 23.79
CA ALA A 137 37.57 2.83 23.78
C ALA A 137 37.40 4.34 23.97
N THR A 138 36.78 5.00 22.99
CA THR A 138 36.43 6.43 23.07
C THR A 138 34.94 6.58 23.40
N TYR A 139 34.64 7.49 24.34
CA TYR A 139 33.27 7.78 24.79
C TYR A 139 32.95 9.24 24.53
N HIS A 140 31.99 9.50 23.66
CA HIS A 140 31.59 10.85 23.28
C HIS A 140 30.41 11.32 24.15
N ARG A 141 30.68 12.15 25.16
CA ARG A 141 29.67 12.86 25.96
C ARG A 141 29.61 14.32 25.52
N ALA A 142 28.44 14.96 25.69
CA ALA A 142 28.08 16.33 25.26
C ALA A 142 29.25 17.18 24.73
N ASP A 143 30.24 17.49 25.58
CA ASP A 143 31.39 18.35 25.25
C ASP A 143 32.78 17.74 25.52
N ASN A 144 32.89 16.43 25.76
CA ASN A 144 34.19 15.79 26.05
C ASN A 144 34.30 14.37 25.48
N ILE A 145 35.51 14.04 25.03
CA ILE A 145 35.88 12.69 24.57
C ILE A 145 36.73 12.07 25.67
N ASN A 146 36.17 11.06 26.34
CA ASN A 146 36.95 10.27 27.30
C ASN A 146 37.58 9.08 26.59
N GLN A 147 38.87 8.87 26.84
CA GLN A 147 39.63 7.74 26.33
C GLN A 147 39.86 6.75 27.45
N HIS A 148 39.74 5.47 27.15
CA HIS A 148 40.04 4.40 28.08
C HIS A 148 40.86 3.34 27.36
N PHE A 149 41.99 2.97 27.96
CA PHE A 149 42.89 1.90 27.51
C PHE A 149 42.80 0.76 28.53
N PRO A 150 41.86 -0.20 28.35
CA PRO A 150 41.58 -1.20 29.38
C PRO A 150 42.79 -2.09 29.70
N LEU A 151 43.65 -2.34 28.71
CA LEU A 151 44.84 -3.18 28.87
C LEU A 151 45.83 -2.61 29.88
N VAL A 152 45.87 -1.28 30.09
CA VAL A 152 46.74 -0.66 31.10
C VAL A 152 46.49 -1.21 32.50
N ALA A 153 45.23 -1.35 32.92
CA ALA A 153 44.91 -1.83 34.26
C ALA A 153 45.04 -3.36 34.36
N ILE A 154 44.72 -4.08 33.29
CA ILE A 154 44.82 -5.55 33.23
C ILE A 154 46.29 -5.99 33.31
N LEU A 155 47.17 -5.35 32.52
CA LEU A 155 48.59 -5.65 32.49
C LEU A 155 49.29 -5.23 33.78
N GLU A 156 48.96 -4.06 34.34
CA GLU A 156 49.46 -3.64 35.65
C GLU A 156 49.11 -4.65 36.75
N ARG A 157 47.90 -5.24 36.71
CA ARG A 157 47.48 -6.20 37.73
C ARG A 157 48.14 -7.56 37.58
N LEU A 158 48.41 -8.01 36.36
CA LEU A 158 49.10 -9.28 36.07
C LEU A 158 50.62 -9.19 36.28
N PHE A 159 51.21 -8.05 35.91
CA PHE A 159 52.65 -7.81 35.92
C PHE A 159 52.97 -6.47 36.62
N PRO A 160 52.68 -6.35 37.92
CA PRO A 160 52.89 -5.09 38.64
C PRO A 160 54.39 -4.78 38.74
N GLU A 161 54.74 -3.49 38.65
CA GLU A 161 56.14 -3.05 38.87
C GLU A 161 56.56 -3.18 40.33
N PHE A 162 55.59 -3.16 41.26
CA PHE A 162 55.78 -3.28 42.70
C PHE A 162 55.09 -4.53 43.27
N ASP A 163 55.33 -4.85 44.55
CA ASP A 163 54.81 -6.07 45.20
C ASP A 163 53.26 -6.17 45.19
N GLU A 164 52.58 -5.02 45.18
CA GLU A 164 51.12 -4.94 45.06
C GLU A 164 50.71 -4.12 43.82
N PRO A 165 49.66 -4.55 43.09
CA PRO A 165 49.20 -3.83 41.91
C PRO A 165 48.57 -2.48 42.28
N GLU A 166 49.09 -1.40 41.71
CA GLU A 166 48.56 -0.05 41.96
C GLU A 166 47.20 0.21 41.30
N LYS A 167 46.87 -0.57 40.25
CA LYS A 167 45.62 -0.43 39.48
C LYS A 167 44.72 -1.63 39.69
N SER A 168 43.43 -1.33 39.83
CA SER A 168 42.36 -2.32 39.83
C SER A 168 41.57 -2.20 38.52
N VAL A 169 41.22 -3.35 37.94
CA VAL A 169 40.34 -3.41 36.78
C VAL A 169 38.97 -2.86 37.14
N TYR A 170 38.45 -3.19 38.32
CA TYR A 170 37.21 -2.61 38.85
C TYR A 170 37.28 -1.07 38.87
N PHE A 171 38.25 -0.49 39.57
CA PHE A 171 38.36 0.97 39.71
C PHE A 171 38.67 1.70 38.40
N SER A 172 39.44 1.08 37.51
CA SER A 172 39.73 1.68 36.20
C SER A 172 38.52 1.65 35.25
N THR A 173 37.60 0.69 35.44
CA THR A 173 36.44 0.48 34.57
C THR A 173 35.22 1.29 35.01
N ILE A 174 34.97 1.41 36.31
CA ILE A 174 33.81 2.17 36.82
C ILE A 174 33.84 3.64 36.37
N THR A 175 32.67 4.18 36.05
CA THR A 175 32.48 5.56 35.61
C THR A 175 31.01 5.98 35.81
N GLY A 176 30.72 7.28 35.67
CA GLY A 176 29.36 7.80 35.81
C GLY A 176 28.78 7.56 37.20
N ASP A 177 27.45 7.47 37.27
CA ASP A 177 26.70 7.19 38.50
C ASP A 177 26.59 5.67 38.75
N TYR A 178 27.73 4.98 38.78
CA TYR A 178 27.76 3.53 38.95
C TYR A 178 27.15 3.07 40.29
N GLN A 179 27.05 3.96 41.27
CA GLN A 179 26.45 3.70 42.58
C GLN A 179 24.93 3.49 42.49
N ALA A 180 24.30 3.89 41.38
CA ALA A 180 22.89 3.63 41.11
C ALA A 180 22.58 2.15 40.80
N PHE A 181 23.59 1.32 40.52
CA PHE A 181 23.42 -0.09 40.17
C PHE A 181 23.76 -1.00 41.35
N ALA A 182 22.95 -2.04 41.59
CA ALA A 182 23.29 -3.05 42.57
C ALA A 182 24.46 -3.95 42.08
N PRO A 183 25.25 -4.57 42.98
CA PRO A 183 26.41 -5.37 42.59
C PRO A 183 26.12 -6.47 41.56
N ASP A 184 24.99 -7.15 41.69
CA ASP A 184 24.56 -8.25 40.82
C ASP A 184 23.57 -7.81 39.73
N GLU A 185 23.31 -6.51 39.58
CA GLU A 185 22.45 -5.98 38.54
C GLU A 185 23.17 -5.95 37.18
N VAL A 186 22.54 -6.54 36.16
CA VAL A 186 23.07 -6.52 34.79
C VAL A 186 22.84 -5.14 34.19
N VAL A 187 23.93 -4.44 33.86
CA VAL A 187 23.87 -3.11 33.26
C VAL A 187 23.55 -3.22 31.77
N GLN A 188 22.51 -2.50 31.33
CA GLN A 188 22.01 -2.56 29.96
C GLN A 188 23.01 -1.98 28.94
N PRO A 189 23.04 -2.50 27.70
CA PRO A 189 23.89 -1.96 26.64
C PRO A 189 23.49 -0.53 26.30
N ALA A 190 24.50 0.33 26.04
CA ALA A 190 24.26 1.67 25.53
C ALA A 190 24.11 1.63 23.99
N ASN A 191 23.13 2.37 23.48
CA ASN A 191 22.96 2.58 22.04
C ASN A 191 23.85 3.74 21.56
N GLN A 192 24.22 3.69 20.30
CA GLN A 192 24.90 4.74 19.56
C GLN A 192 23.90 5.46 18.65
N SER A 193 24.08 6.76 18.54
CA SER A 193 23.29 7.64 17.67
C SER A 193 24.22 8.61 16.98
N LEU A 194 23.89 8.98 15.74
CA LEU A 194 24.52 10.10 15.07
C LEU A 194 24.23 11.39 15.87
N PRO A 195 25.20 12.32 16.00
CA PRO A 195 25.11 13.46 16.92
C PRO A 195 24.22 14.59 16.41
N ILE A 196 22.93 14.30 16.23
CA ILE A 196 21.88 15.26 15.90
C ILE A 196 20.72 15.14 16.89
N ASP A 197 20.37 16.26 17.52
CA ASP A 197 19.13 16.38 18.29
C ASP A 197 18.01 16.79 17.32
N LEU A 198 17.20 15.83 16.89
CA LEU A 198 16.13 16.08 15.92
C LEU A 198 15.05 17.02 16.45
N GLN A 199 14.73 16.92 17.74
CA GLN A 199 13.71 17.77 18.35
C GLN A 199 14.20 19.22 18.35
N ALA A 200 15.42 19.47 18.80
CA ALA A 200 16.03 20.79 18.75
C ALA A 200 16.24 21.28 17.30
N ALA A 201 16.62 20.40 16.37
CA ALA A 201 16.77 20.75 14.97
C ALA A 201 15.44 21.22 14.36
N CYS A 202 14.33 20.52 14.65
CA CYS A 202 12.99 20.95 14.24
C CYS A 202 12.58 22.27 14.89
N GLN A 203 12.87 22.47 16.18
CA GLN A 203 12.52 23.71 16.87
C GLN A 203 13.25 24.94 16.32
N ASN A 204 14.44 24.75 15.75
CA ASN A 204 15.22 25.82 15.13
C ASN A 204 14.88 26.06 13.66
N LEU A 205 14.06 25.21 13.03
CA LEU A 205 13.58 25.46 11.67
C LEU A 205 12.53 26.57 11.66
N SER A 206 12.57 27.44 10.66
CA SER A 206 11.50 28.41 10.43
C SER A 206 10.21 27.70 9.98
N VAL A 207 9.05 28.31 10.25
CA VAL A 207 7.73 27.82 9.78
C VAL A 207 7.66 27.54 8.27
N HIS A 208 8.52 28.16 7.46
CA HIS A 208 8.65 27.91 6.01
C HIS A 208 9.00 26.45 5.66
N TRP A 209 9.61 25.69 6.57
CA TRP A 209 9.96 24.28 6.37
C TRP A 209 8.86 23.31 6.84
N GLN A 210 7.75 23.81 7.37
CA GLN A 210 6.70 22.95 7.92
C GLN A 210 6.12 22.02 6.85
N SER A 211 5.70 22.55 5.69
CA SER A 211 5.08 21.77 4.62
C SER A 211 6.05 20.77 3.96
N TYR A 212 7.37 20.99 4.08
CA TYR A 212 8.40 20.06 3.62
C TYR A 212 8.46 18.79 4.48
N LEU A 213 8.28 18.94 5.80
CA LEU A 213 8.29 17.82 6.74
C LEU A 213 6.97 17.03 6.73
N GLN A 214 5.95 17.57 6.09
CA GLN A 214 4.64 16.94 5.88
C GLN A 214 4.62 16.05 4.64
N ILE A 215 3.92 14.94 4.77
CA ILE A 215 3.69 13.97 3.70
C ILE A 215 2.18 13.87 3.49
N LEU A 216 1.73 14.04 2.24
CA LEU A 216 0.41 13.58 1.81
C LEU A 216 0.55 12.10 1.40
N PRO A 217 0.13 11.12 2.24
CA PRO A 217 0.37 9.71 1.97
C PRO A 217 -0.43 9.31 0.72
N PRO A 218 0.11 8.58 -0.28
CA PRO A 218 -0.67 8.12 -1.44
C PRO A 218 -1.93 7.30 -1.07
N LYS A 219 -3.00 7.35 -1.88
CA LYS A 219 -4.29 6.66 -1.60
C LYS A 219 -4.12 5.15 -1.56
N TRP A 220 -3.21 4.60 -2.36
CA TRP A 220 -2.94 3.16 -2.35
C TRP A 220 -2.39 2.65 -1.01
N MET A 221 -1.79 3.52 -0.19
CA MET A 221 -1.32 3.15 1.15
C MET A 221 -2.47 2.97 2.13
N LEU A 222 -3.66 3.48 1.86
CA LEU A 222 -4.79 3.34 2.78
C LEU A 222 -5.16 1.86 2.97
N GLY A 223 -4.88 1.34 4.17
CA GLY A 223 -5.06 -0.08 4.51
C GLY A 223 -3.83 -0.97 4.24
N ASP A 224 -2.74 -0.41 3.72
CA ASP A 224 -1.41 -1.06 3.67
C ASP A 224 -0.68 -0.91 5.00
N ASP A 225 0.21 -1.86 5.32
CA ASP A 225 1.00 -1.86 6.56
C ASP A 225 1.90 -0.63 6.65
N LEU A 226 2.32 -0.05 5.52
CA LEU A 226 3.15 1.16 5.47
C LEU A 226 2.48 2.41 6.06
N MET A 227 1.17 2.39 6.32
CA MET A 227 0.51 3.45 7.07
C MET A 227 0.96 3.52 8.53
N SER A 228 1.56 2.47 9.09
CA SER A 228 2.15 2.52 10.44
C SER A 228 3.31 3.51 10.50
N GLN A 229 4.18 3.51 9.48
CA GLN A 229 5.27 4.48 9.34
C GLN A 229 4.72 5.90 9.29
N ILE A 230 3.74 6.17 8.42
CA ILE A 230 3.12 7.50 8.28
C ILE A 230 2.60 7.99 9.64
N LYS A 231 1.85 7.15 10.36
CA LYS A 231 1.30 7.48 11.69
C LYS A 231 2.39 7.73 12.73
N ALA A 232 3.58 7.17 12.57
CA ALA A 232 4.69 7.32 13.50
C ALA A 232 5.58 8.54 13.23
N ILE A 233 5.44 9.22 12.08
CA ILE A 233 6.26 10.40 11.74
C ILE A 233 6.29 11.47 12.85
N PRO A 234 5.17 11.86 13.50
CA PRO A 234 5.24 12.78 14.64
C PRO A 234 6.19 12.31 15.75
N THR A 235 6.10 11.03 16.12
CA THR A 235 6.95 10.45 17.17
C THR A 235 8.40 10.33 16.72
N LEU A 236 8.64 10.02 15.44
CA LEU A 236 9.98 9.97 14.87
C LEU A 236 10.68 11.33 14.94
N TYR A 237 10.00 12.43 14.60
CA TYR A 237 10.60 13.77 14.74
C TYR A 237 10.80 14.22 16.19
N GLN A 238 9.91 13.80 17.10
CA GLN A 238 9.96 14.24 18.50
C GLN A 238 10.91 13.43 19.38
N LYS A 239 11.01 12.12 19.15
CA LYS A 239 11.71 11.16 20.02
C LYS A 239 12.67 10.24 19.28
N GLY A 240 12.66 10.26 17.95
CA GLY A 240 13.51 9.39 17.16
C GLY A 240 14.98 9.75 17.30
N ARG A 241 15.83 8.75 17.11
CA ARG A 241 17.28 8.92 17.01
C ARG A 241 17.76 8.53 15.63
N VAL A 242 18.89 9.08 15.22
CA VAL A 242 19.42 8.89 13.87
C VAL A 242 20.50 7.82 13.88
N VAL A 243 20.36 6.85 12.99
CA VAL A 243 21.35 5.79 12.70
C VAL A 243 21.51 5.64 11.18
N TRP A 244 22.42 4.78 10.75
CA TRP A 244 22.56 4.43 9.34
C TRP A 244 21.61 3.30 8.94
N GLY A 245 21.00 3.44 7.76
CA GLY A 245 20.29 2.37 7.06
C GLY A 245 20.96 2.04 5.73
N ALA A 246 20.85 0.78 5.31
CA ALA A 246 21.33 0.30 4.03
C ALA A 246 20.20 -0.23 3.17
N LEU A 247 20.21 0.13 1.89
CA LEU A 247 19.27 -0.32 0.88
C LEU A 247 19.56 -1.77 0.48
N VAL A 248 18.55 -2.63 0.58
CA VAL A 248 18.57 -4.00 0.02
C VAL A 248 17.94 -4.00 -1.37
N GLN A 249 16.74 -3.44 -1.49
CA GLN A 249 16.00 -3.37 -2.75
C GLN A 249 15.08 -2.15 -2.74
N ALA A 250 14.83 -1.54 -3.88
CA ALA A 250 13.82 -0.48 -4.02
C ALA A 250 13.03 -0.65 -5.32
N ASN A 251 11.88 0.00 -5.39
CA ASN A 251 11.16 0.18 -6.65
C ASN A 251 12.02 0.98 -7.64
N ASN A 252 12.08 0.55 -8.90
CA ASN A 252 12.88 1.20 -9.94
C ASN A 252 12.56 2.69 -10.11
N MET A 253 11.31 3.08 -9.87
CA MET A 253 10.88 4.47 -9.95
C MET A 253 11.71 5.39 -9.06
N LEU A 254 12.17 4.93 -7.89
CA LEU A 254 12.98 5.73 -6.94
C LEU A 254 14.36 6.13 -7.49
N PHE A 255 14.83 5.48 -8.56
CA PHE A 255 16.10 5.79 -9.23
C PHE A 255 15.91 6.61 -10.52
N GLU A 256 14.68 6.95 -10.88
CA GLU A 256 14.34 7.74 -12.07
C GLU A 256 14.27 9.23 -11.71
N GLU A 257 14.93 10.08 -12.50
CA GLU A 257 15.03 11.52 -12.28
C GLU A 257 13.68 12.25 -12.43
N ASP A 258 12.93 11.91 -13.49
CA ASP A 258 11.69 12.61 -13.85
C ASP A 258 10.42 12.01 -13.23
N ASN A 259 10.53 10.96 -12.42
CA ASN A 259 9.37 10.26 -11.89
C ASN A 259 8.96 10.82 -10.50
N PRO A 260 7.77 11.44 -10.37
CA PRO A 260 7.34 12.02 -9.11
C PRO A 260 6.83 10.98 -8.08
N ALA A 261 6.79 9.69 -8.42
CA ALA A 261 6.21 8.66 -7.57
C ALA A 261 7.10 8.29 -6.38
N SER A 262 6.61 8.53 -5.16
CA SER A 262 7.15 7.96 -3.92
C SER A 262 6.73 6.50 -3.80
N CYS A 263 7.64 5.62 -3.39
CA CYS A 263 7.47 4.17 -3.45
C CYS A 263 8.10 3.44 -2.25
N PRO A 264 7.75 2.17 -2.03
CA PRO A 264 8.42 1.35 -1.03
C PRO A 264 9.88 1.03 -1.37
N ALA A 265 10.70 0.87 -0.33
CA ALA A 265 12.04 0.32 -0.37
C ALA A 265 12.28 -0.63 0.82
N GLU A 266 13.07 -1.67 0.60
CA GLU A 266 13.57 -2.59 1.61
C GLU A 266 14.92 -2.12 2.13
N ILE A 267 15.00 -1.90 3.44
CA ILE A 267 16.23 -1.51 4.11
C ILE A 267 16.61 -2.50 5.21
N ILE A 268 17.89 -2.50 5.57
CA ILE A 268 18.37 -3.04 6.83
C ILE A 268 19.06 -1.96 7.66
N TYR A 269 19.03 -2.14 8.97
CA TYR A 269 19.71 -1.28 9.91
C TYR A 269 20.01 -2.03 11.21
N ASP A 270 20.94 -1.50 11.98
CA ASP A 270 21.23 -1.97 13.34
C ASP A 270 20.58 -1.02 14.33
N LYS A 271 19.65 -1.51 15.14
CA LYS A 271 19.00 -0.68 16.17
C LYS A 271 20.04 -0.07 17.08
N SER A 272 21.08 -0.79 17.52
CA SER A 272 22.06 -0.19 18.41
C SER A 272 22.85 0.96 17.78
N GLY A 273 22.87 1.09 16.45
CA GLY A 273 23.64 2.11 15.72
C GLY A 273 25.16 1.84 15.72
N ARG A 274 25.60 0.63 16.04
CA ARG A 274 27.02 0.27 16.26
C ARG A 274 27.65 -0.49 15.10
N THR A 275 26.89 -0.77 14.05
CA THR A 275 27.39 -1.39 12.81
C THR A 275 27.97 -0.33 11.87
N PRO A 276 29.23 -0.47 11.43
CA PRO A 276 29.85 0.44 10.46
C PRO A 276 29.06 0.55 9.15
N PRO A 277 28.94 1.74 8.54
CA PRO A 277 28.16 1.93 7.31
C PRO A 277 28.59 1.03 6.15
N HIS A 278 29.90 0.84 5.96
CA HIS A 278 30.43 -0.03 4.89
C HIS A 278 30.01 -1.49 5.10
N LEU A 279 30.11 -2.00 6.34
CA LEU A 279 29.72 -3.36 6.68
C LEU A 279 28.20 -3.55 6.54
N LEU A 280 27.41 -2.55 6.95
CA LEU A 280 25.96 -2.57 6.74
C LEU A 280 25.60 -2.65 5.24
N HIS A 281 26.36 -1.95 4.38
CA HIS A 281 26.19 -2.03 2.93
C HIS A 281 26.51 -3.42 2.37
N GLU A 282 27.64 -4.01 2.76
CA GLU A 282 28.06 -5.36 2.35
C GLU A 282 27.01 -6.42 2.72
N LEU A 283 26.40 -6.27 3.91
CA LEU A 283 25.32 -7.15 4.37
C LEU A 283 24.06 -6.97 3.53
N ALA A 284 23.70 -5.73 3.19
CA ALA A 284 22.56 -5.46 2.33
C ALA A 284 22.75 -6.05 0.92
N GLN A 285 23.96 -5.93 0.35
CA GLN A 285 24.33 -6.56 -0.92
C GLN A 285 24.24 -8.09 -0.85
N THR A 286 24.71 -8.68 0.24
CA THR A 286 24.61 -10.12 0.49
C THR A 286 23.16 -10.57 0.52
N LEU A 287 22.30 -9.88 1.26
CA LEU A 287 20.86 -10.18 1.33
C LEU A 287 20.16 -10.03 -0.03
N PHE A 288 20.50 -9.00 -0.79
CA PHE A 288 19.96 -8.80 -2.14
C PHE A 288 20.37 -9.95 -3.08
N SER A 289 21.59 -10.48 -2.96
CA SER A 289 22.06 -11.61 -3.77
C SER A 289 21.18 -12.87 -3.61
N PHE A 290 20.61 -13.07 -2.43
CA PHE A 290 19.72 -14.21 -2.14
C PHE A 290 18.40 -14.17 -2.92
N LYS A 291 18.00 -12.99 -3.43
CA LYS A 291 16.85 -12.89 -4.34
C LYS A 291 17.04 -13.75 -5.59
N LYS A 292 18.28 -13.79 -6.12
CA LYS A 292 18.64 -14.57 -7.32
C LYS A 292 18.96 -16.02 -6.98
N GLN A 293 19.76 -16.24 -5.94
CA GLN A 293 20.22 -17.57 -5.54
C GLN A 293 20.37 -17.63 -4.01
N ALA A 294 19.44 -18.31 -3.35
CA ALA A 294 19.46 -18.50 -1.90
C ALA A 294 20.25 -19.77 -1.53
N PRO A 295 21.06 -19.75 -0.46
CA PRO A 295 21.63 -20.96 0.12
C PRO A 295 20.55 -21.94 0.61
N ASP A 296 20.81 -23.24 0.52
CA ASP A 296 19.84 -24.27 0.94
C ASP A 296 19.63 -24.29 2.47
N ASP A 297 20.68 -23.99 3.23
CA ASP A 297 20.72 -24.07 4.71
C ASP A 297 20.54 -22.71 5.41
N LEU A 298 19.64 -21.87 4.91
CA LEU A 298 19.31 -20.61 5.59
C LEU A 298 18.46 -20.84 6.87
N PRO A 299 18.69 -20.07 7.95
CA PRO A 299 17.80 -20.04 9.12
C PRO A 299 16.35 -19.68 8.74
N PRO A 300 15.32 -20.15 9.49
CA PRO A 300 13.91 -19.97 9.13
C PRO A 300 13.50 -18.52 8.85
N LYS A 301 13.95 -17.58 9.68
CA LYS A 301 13.60 -16.16 9.54
C LYS A 301 14.27 -15.51 8.33
N LEU A 302 15.47 -15.96 7.98
CA LEU A 302 16.17 -15.51 6.78
C LEU A 302 15.54 -16.11 5.52
N LYS A 303 15.06 -17.36 5.57
CA LYS A 303 14.23 -17.96 4.51
C LYS A 303 12.94 -17.16 4.26
N GLN A 304 12.24 -16.76 5.33
CA GLN A 304 11.06 -15.91 5.24
C GLN A 304 11.38 -14.57 4.58
N TYR A 305 12.49 -13.94 4.97
CA TYR A 305 12.93 -12.67 4.36
C TYR A 305 13.25 -12.82 2.87
N VAL A 306 13.96 -13.89 2.47
CA VAL A 306 14.25 -14.17 1.06
C VAL A 306 12.98 -14.41 0.24
N GLN A 307 12.01 -15.16 0.77
CA GLN A 307 10.70 -15.34 0.13
C GLN A 307 9.96 -13.99 -0.07
N HIS A 308 10.08 -13.09 0.90
CA HIS A 308 9.57 -11.73 0.79
C HIS A 308 10.29 -10.93 -0.32
N LEU A 309 11.63 -10.97 -0.39
CA LEU A 309 12.38 -10.28 -1.47
C LEU A 309 12.01 -10.77 -2.88
N GLN A 310 11.62 -12.04 -3.01
CA GLN A 310 11.13 -12.62 -4.27
C GLN A 310 9.68 -12.22 -4.58
N ASN A 311 8.90 -11.85 -3.56
CA ASN A 311 7.51 -11.42 -3.69
C ASN A 311 7.36 -9.91 -3.40
N GLU A 312 7.60 -9.10 -4.43
CA GLU A 312 7.62 -7.63 -4.41
C GLU A 312 6.28 -6.97 -4.01
N ARG A 313 5.23 -7.75 -3.71
CA ARG A 313 3.93 -7.25 -3.21
C ARG A 313 3.76 -7.35 -1.71
N THR A 314 4.68 -8.02 -1.02
CA THR A 314 4.61 -8.19 0.44
C THR A 314 5.33 -7.05 1.16
N ARG A 315 5.13 -6.96 2.48
CA ARG A 315 5.87 -6.06 3.38
C ARG A 315 6.60 -6.91 4.40
N PHE A 316 7.77 -6.46 4.84
CA PHE A 316 8.54 -7.12 5.88
C PHE A 316 8.86 -6.15 7.00
N SER A 317 8.83 -6.66 8.23
CA SER A 317 9.30 -5.96 9.41
C SER A 317 9.78 -7.00 10.40
N GLY A 318 11.05 -6.94 10.78
CA GLY A 318 11.56 -7.76 11.86
C GLY A 318 13.06 -7.92 11.90
N GLU A 319 13.51 -8.42 13.04
CA GLU A 319 14.90 -8.79 13.27
C GLU A 319 15.33 -9.98 12.40
N LEU A 320 16.47 -9.86 11.74
CA LEU A 320 17.17 -10.92 11.02
C LEU A 320 18.24 -11.56 11.91
N PRO A 321 18.54 -12.85 11.72
CA PRO A 321 19.64 -13.48 12.44
C PRO A 321 20.95 -12.75 12.12
N ALA A 322 21.73 -12.44 13.16
CA ALA A 322 23.02 -11.79 13.01
C ALA A 322 23.95 -12.67 12.13
N PRO A 323 24.54 -12.11 11.06
CA PRO A 323 25.57 -12.78 10.29
C PRO A 323 26.76 -13.15 11.18
N PRO A 324 27.59 -14.15 10.83
CA PRO A 324 28.81 -14.47 11.59
C PRO A 324 29.76 -13.27 11.73
N THR A 325 29.69 -12.33 10.78
CA THR A 325 30.55 -11.13 10.69
C THR A 325 30.07 -9.97 11.56
N THR A 326 28.87 -10.03 12.17
CA THR A 326 28.39 -8.99 13.09
C THR A 326 27.80 -9.60 14.35
N ALA A 327 28.08 -8.99 15.50
CA ALA A 327 27.40 -9.34 16.75
C ALA A 327 26.01 -8.72 16.88
N MET A 328 25.68 -7.71 16.07
CA MET A 328 24.49 -6.91 16.28
C MET A 328 23.31 -7.46 15.50
N SER A 329 22.16 -7.53 16.17
CA SER A 329 20.89 -7.91 15.55
C SER A 329 20.51 -6.91 14.46
N LEU A 330 20.53 -7.36 13.22
CA LEU A 330 20.06 -6.58 12.07
C LEU A 330 18.54 -6.57 12.06
N TYR A 331 17.94 -5.45 11.72
CA TYR A 331 16.51 -5.32 11.47
C TYR A 331 16.30 -5.03 10.00
N ALA A 332 15.39 -5.78 9.38
CA ALA A 332 14.92 -5.51 8.03
C ALA A 332 13.51 -4.92 8.07
N LYS A 333 13.27 -3.93 7.22
CA LYS A 333 11.98 -3.24 7.16
C LYS A 333 11.68 -2.70 5.76
N THR A 334 10.44 -2.89 5.32
CA THR A 334 9.88 -2.14 4.20
C THR A 334 9.51 -0.74 4.68
N ILE A 335 10.05 0.28 4.03
CA ILE A 335 9.72 1.69 4.29
C ILE A 335 9.12 2.35 3.05
N PHE A 336 8.23 3.30 3.24
CA PHE A 336 7.81 4.26 2.23
C PHE A 336 8.86 5.37 2.13
N VAL A 337 9.44 5.52 0.94
CA VAL A 337 10.42 6.56 0.64
C VAL A 337 9.71 7.77 0.05
N TRP A 338 9.69 8.87 0.82
CA TRP A 338 9.16 10.14 0.36
C TRP A 338 10.24 10.89 -0.44
N ARG A 339 10.03 11.06 -1.75
CA ARG A 339 11.08 11.60 -2.63
C ARG A 339 11.55 13.00 -2.25
N LEU A 340 10.66 13.85 -1.75
CA LEU A 340 11.05 15.20 -1.32
C LEU A 340 12.01 15.19 -0.11
N HIS A 341 12.20 14.06 0.57
CA HIS A 341 13.18 13.93 1.65
C HIS A 341 14.56 13.48 1.17
N LEU A 342 14.73 13.18 -0.13
CA LEU A 342 16.02 12.85 -0.75
C LEU A 342 16.68 14.12 -1.32
N PRO A 343 18.03 14.22 -1.34
CA PRO A 343 18.77 15.40 -1.82
C PRO A 343 18.37 15.92 -3.20
N ASP A 344 18.31 15.03 -4.18
CA ASP A 344 18.03 15.25 -5.61
C ASP A 344 16.72 14.56 -6.02
N ALA A 345 15.86 14.30 -5.04
CA ALA A 345 14.70 13.43 -5.15
C ALA A 345 14.98 11.99 -5.62
N MET A 346 16.23 11.55 -5.79
CA MET A 346 16.58 10.21 -6.26
C MET A 346 17.25 9.39 -5.16
N LEU A 347 17.02 8.08 -5.17
CA LEU A 347 17.68 7.15 -4.26
C LEU A 347 19.08 6.79 -4.80
N THR A 348 20.01 7.75 -4.74
CA THR A 348 21.30 7.69 -5.44
C THR A 348 22.35 6.84 -4.71
N LEU A 349 22.46 6.96 -3.38
CA LEU A 349 23.41 6.16 -2.60
C LEU A 349 22.69 5.03 -1.83
N PRO A 350 23.34 3.86 -1.64
CA PRO A 350 22.74 2.70 -1.00
C PRO A 350 22.79 2.75 0.54
N ILE A 351 23.37 3.82 1.11
CA ILE A 351 23.47 4.05 2.54
C ILE A 351 22.95 5.46 2.81
N PHE A 352 22.15 5.61 3.86
CA PHE A 352 21.58 6.92 4.21
C PHE A 352 21.23 6.99 5.70
N PRO A 353 21.23 8.21 6.27
CA PRO A 353 20.74 8.41 7.62
C PRO A 353 19.23 8.14 7.68
N ILE A 354 18.81 7.39 8.69
CA ILE A 354 17.42 7.08 8.99
C ILE A 354 17.07 7.50 10.41
N ILE A 355 15.81 7.85 10.64
CA ILE A 355 15.24 8.08 11.95
C ILE A 355 14.60 6.77 12.39
N ILE A 356 14.96 6.27 13.57
CA ILE A 356 14.34 5.09 14.18
C ILE A 356 13.68 5.48 15.50
N ASN A 357 12.60 4.78 15.83
CA ASN A 357 11.97 4.86 17.15
C ASN A 357 12.10 3.51 17.87
N ASP A 358 12.71 3.54 19.06
CA ASP A 358 12.91 2.36 19.89
C ASP A 358 11.60 1.79 20.45
N ASP A 359 10.54 2.60 20.53
CA ASP A 359 9.26 2.20 21.11
C ASP A 359 8.35 1.40 20.16
N ASN A 360 8.45 1.62 18.84
CA ASN A 360 7.48 1.08 17.88
C ASN A 360 8.06 0.55 16.56
N ASP A 361 9.37 0.37 16.47
CA ASP A 361 10.08 -0.20 15.32
C ASP A 361 9.84 0.53 13.99
N GLU A 362 9.22 1.70 14.00
CA GLU A 362 8.99 2.52 12.81
C GLU A 362 10.25 3.30 12.42
N VAL A 363 10.41 3.48 11.11
CA VAL A 363 11.63 4.02 10.51
C VAL A 363 11.28 4.88 9.31
N MET A 364 12.00 5.98 9.12
CA MET A 364 11.96 6.77 7.90
C MET A 364 13.35 7.29 7.54
N ILE A 365 13.55 7.68 6.28
CA ILE A 365 14.77 8.40 5.88
C ILE A 365 14.81 9.75 6.62
N LEU A 366 15.98 10.15 7.10
CA LEU A 366 16.19 11.47 7.66
C LEU A 366 16.07 12.52 6.53
N PRO A 367 15.13 13.47 6.60
CA PRO A 367 14.96 14.45 5.53
C PRO A 367 16.25 15.21 5.20
N ALA A 368 16.57 15.31 3.91
CA ALA A 368 17.77 15.96 3.37
C ALA A 368 18.09 17.33 4.01
N LYS A 369 17.06 18.11 4.31
CA LYS A 369 17.19 19.41 5.00
C LYS A 369 18.06 19.38 6.27
N PHE A 370 18.09 18.27 7.01
CA PHE A 370 18.85 18.15 8.25
C PHE A 370 20.33 17.86 8.04
N TRP A 371 20.75 17.43 6.85
CA TRP A 371 22.12 17.03 6.55
C TRP A 371 22.67 17.61 5.24
N ALA A 372 21.99 18.60 4.65
CA ALA A 372 22.40 19.28 3.41
C ALA A 372 23.77 20.02 3.49
N HIS A 373 24.31 20.21 4.70
CA HIS A 373 25.59 20.86 4.95
C HIS A 373 26.78 19.87 5.03
N THR A 374 26.52 18.57 4.91
CA THR A 374 27.51 17.50 5.10
C THR A 374 28.24 17.15 3.80
N GLU A 375 29.45 16.59 3.90
CA GLU A 375 30.17 16.04 2.74
C GLU A 375 29.42 14.85 2.13
N TYR A 376 28.67 14.09 2.96
CA TYR A 376 27.87 12.98 2.48
C TYR A 376 26.75 13.42 1.52
N TYR A 377 26.12 14.57 1.80
CA TYR A 377 25.16 15.18 0.88
C TYR A 377 25.83 15.55 -0.45
N GLN A 378 27.03 16.13 -0.40
CA GLN A 378 27.78 16.46 -1.62
C GLN A 378 28.12 15.21 -2.44
N LYS A 379 28.51 14.11 -1.77
CA LYS A 379 28.71 12.80 -2.43
C LYS A 379 27.44 12.24 -3.06
N TRP A 380 26.28 12.46 -2.43
CA TRP A 380 24.99 12.01 -2.97
C TRP A 380 24.68 12.67 -4.31
N ILE A 381 24.84 14.00 -4.38
CA ILE A 381 24.51 14.78 -5.57
C ILE A 381 25.63 14.78 -6.64
N ALA A 382 26.86 14.38 -6.29
CA ALA A 382 28.00 14.39 -7.21
C ALA A 382 27.91 13.37 -8.37
N ASN A 383 26.87 12.55 -8.44
CA ASN A 383 26.72 11.55 -9.48
C ASN A 383 26.30 12.22 -10.82
N PRO A 384 27.10 12.12 -11.89
CA PRO A 384 26.94 12.96 -13.07
C PRO A 384 25.82 12.44 -13.96
N LYS A 385 24.68 13.09 -13.90
CA LYS A 385 23.82 13.29 -15.07
C LYS A 385 23.66 14.79 -15.24
N ASP A 386 23.57 15.27 -16.48
CA ASP A 386 23.70 16.67 -16.89
C ASP A 386 22.63 17.65 -16.31
N PHE A 387 21.89 17.22 -15.29
CA PHE A 387 20.85 17.97 -14.61
C PHE A 387 20.76 17.51 -13.13
N ILE A 388 21.14 18.36 -12.19
CA ILE A 388 20.96 18.12 -10.75
C ILE A 388 19.95 19.13 -10.23
N GLN A 389 18.76 18.67 -9.87
CA GLN A 389 17.72 19.44 -9.19
C GLN A 389 17.76 19.16 -7.69
N GLU A 390 18.52 19.97 -6.95
CA GLU A 390 18.60 19.82 -5.49
C GLU A 390 17.34 20.31 -4.79
N ILE A 391 16.67 19.42 -4.06
CA ILE A 391 15.39 19.67 -3.41
C ILE A 391 15.51 20.72 -2.30
N VAL A 392 16.58 20.70 -1.52
CA VAL A 392 16.72 21.63 -0.38
C VAL A 392 16.89 23.09 -0.86
N PRO A 393 17.81 23.41 -1.78
CA PRO A 393 17.86 24.74 -2.40
C PRO A 393 16.56 25.13 -3.12
N MET A 394 15.95 24.22 -3.89
CA MET A 394 14.68 24.50 -4.58
C MET A 394 13.56 24.87 -3.60
N TRP A 395 13.43 24.13 -2.50
CA TRP A 395 12.42 24.41 -1.48
C TRP A 395 12.67 25.74 -0.78
N ALA A 396 13.92 26.05 -0.44
CA ALA A 396 14.30 27.30 0.20
C ALA A 396 13.90 28.53 -0.63
N ASN A 397 13.83 28.38 -1.96
CA ASN A 397 13.50 29.44 -2.90
C ASN A 397 12.00 29.62 -3.17
N LEU A 398 11.14 28.74 -2.65
CA LEU A 398 9.70 28.94 -2.73
C LEU A 398 9.29 30.18 -1.94
N SER A 399 8.41 30.99 -2.51
CA SER A 399 7.82 32.13 -1.80
C SER A 399 7.04 31.67 -0.57
N ALA A 400 6.87 32.56 0.41
CA ALA A 400 6.08 32.26 1.60
C ALA A 400 4.64 31.84 1.25
N ASP A 401 4.07 32.43 0.19
CA ASP A 401 2.75 32.04 -0.32
C ASP A 401 2.77 30.66 -0.97
N GLU A 402 3.77 30.31 -1.79
CA GLU A 402 3.88 28.97 -2.37
C GLU A 402 4.01 27.89 -1.31
N VAL A 403 4.83 28.11 -0.28
CA VAL A 403 4.96 27.16 0.83
C VAL A 403 3.65 27.04 1.61
N LYS A 404 3.03 28.17 1.96
CA LYS A 404 1.77 28.18 2.72
C LYS A 404 0.65 27.43 1.98
N HIS A 405 0.63 27.51 0.66
CA HIS A 405 -0.38 26.87 -0.18
C HIS A 405 0.08 25.52 -0.77
N PHE A 406 1.27 25.02 -0.40
CA PHE A 406 1.81 23.77 -0.95
C PHE A 406 0.89 22.56 -0.68
N TRP A 407 0.20 22.52 0.47
CA TRP A 407 -0.82 21.52 0.76
C TRP A 407 -2.21 22.12 0.88
N GLN A 408 -2.48 23.22 0.16
CA GLN A 408 -3.79 23.86 0.15
C GLN A 408 -4.88 22.84 -0.22
N ASP A 409 -5.99 22.85 0.51
CA ASP A 409 -7.15 21.96 0.33
C ASP A 409 -6.96 20.49 0.76
N TYR A 410 -5.78 20.13 1.28
CA TYR A 410 -5.43 18.79 1.74
C TYR A 410 -4.82 18.79 3.16
N GLN A 411 -4.93 19.88 3.92
CA GLN A 411 -4.27 20.04 5.22
C GLN A 411 -4.70 18.98 6.24
N GLU A 412 -5.93 18.48 6.16
CA GLU A 412 -6.46 17.40 7.00
C GLU A 412 -5.92 16.01 6.62
N LEU A 413 -5.26 15.87 5.47
CA LEU A 413 -4.75 14.58 4.99
C LEU A 413 -3.24 14.43 5.12
N VAL A 414 -2.52 15.53 5.32
CA VAL A 414 -1.07 15.47 5.51
C VAL A 414 -0.69 14.96 6.89
N VAL A 415 0.45 14.30 6.98
CA VAL A 415 1.02 13.81 8.23
C VAL A 415 2.50 14.18 8.29
N PRO A 416 3.01 14.72 9.39
CA PRO A 416 2.29 15.08 10.63
C PRO A 416 1.40 16.33 10.45
N GLN A 417 0.37 16.45 11.29
CA GLN A 417 -0.37 17.71 11.39
C GLN A 417 0.53 18.82 11.98
N ALA A 418 0.20 20.07 11.68
CA ALA A 418 0.99 21.23 12.11
C ALA A 418 1.25 21.25 13.63
N GLU A 419 0.24 20.88 14.40
CA GLU A 419 0.24 20.81 15.87
C GLU A 419 0.96 19.58 16.44
N GLU A 420 1.24 18.58 15.61
CA GLU A 420 1.99 17.37 15.98
C GLU A 420 3.49 17.51 15.73
N LEU A 421 3.91 18.54 15.00
CA LEU A 421 5.32 18.87 14.79
C LEU A 421 5.91 19.59 16.03
N PRO A 422 7.22 19.45 16.29
CA PRO A 422 7.91 20.31 17.27
C PRO A 422 7.69 21.79 16.94
N GLN A 423 7.64 22.65 17.96
CA GLN A 423 7.39 24.08 17.78
C GLN A 423 8.49 24.73 16.93
N PHE A 424 8.16 25.10 15.70
CA PHE A 424 9.08 25.79 14.80
C PHE A 424 9.50 27.17 15.33
N GLY A 425 10.71 27.58 14.97
CA GLY A 425 11.28 28.87 15.29
C GLY A 425 10.56 30.01 14.54
N LYS A 426 10.94 31.25 14.87
CA LYS A 426 10.38 32.44 14.23
C LYS A 426 10.58 32.38 12.71
N PRO A 427 9.65 32.94 11.90
CA PRO A 427 9.88 33.10 10.47
C PRO A 427 11.20 33.86 10.27
N ASN A 428 12.14 33.23 9.58
CA ASN A 428 13.43 33.83 9.29
C ASN A 428 13.31 34.58 7.96
N ASN A 429 13.83 35.80 7.88
CA ASN A 429 14.02 36.52 6.63
C ASN A 429 15.29 35.98 5.92
N ASP A 430 15.37 34.66 5.74
CA ASP A 430 16.46 34.08 4.94
C ASP A 430 16.20 34.47 3.49
N ASN A 431 16.96 35.42 2.97
CA ASN A 431 16.92 35.78 1.56
C ASN A 431 17.29 34.54 0.75
N PRO A 432 16.39 33.98 -0.06
CA PRO A 432 16.70 32.79 -0.83
C PRO A 432 17.80 33.10 -1.85
N PRO A 433 18.78 32.22 -2.07
CA PRO A 433 19.73 32.36 -3.17
C PRO A 433 18.97 32.44 -4.51
N THR A 434 19.37 33.37 -5.38
CA THR A 434 18.68 33.61 -6.65
C THR A 434 18.90 32.43 -7.60
N ILE A 435 17.87 31.61 -7.82
CA ILE A 435 17.81 30.50 -8.78
C ILE A 435 16.57 30.72 -9.69
N SER A 436 16.57 30.18 -10.91
CA SER A 436 15.59 30.52 -11.94
C SER A 436 14.19 29.93 -11.66
N SER A 437 13.16 30.52 -12.26
CA SER A 437 11.76 30.06 -12.12
C SER A 437 11.47 28.68 -12.73
N ASP A 438 12.36 28.16 -13.57
CA ASP A 438 12.22 26.83 -14.19
C ASP A 438 12.48 25.68 -13.21
N ASP A 439 13.08 25.98 -12.05
CA ASP A 439 13.61 24.98 -11.11
C ASP A 439 12.57 24.38 -10.17
N THR A 440 11.33 24.90 -10.07
CA THR A 440 10.30 24.36 -9.14
C THR A 440 9.39 23.29 -9.75
N ARG A 441 9.59 22.95 -11.02
CA ARG A 441 8.71 22.05 -11.79
C ARG A 441 8.57 20.67 -11.15
N PHE A 442 9.67 20.10 -10.63
CA PHE A 442 9.63 18.80 -9.97
C PHE A 442 8.84 18.82 -8.67
N LEU A 443 8.98 19.85 -7.83
CA LEU A 443 8.20 19.99 -6.59
C LEU A 443 6.69 19.98 -6.88
N LYS A 444 6.28 20.74 -7.90
CA LYS A 444 4.89 20.78 -8.39
C LYS A 444 4.44 19.43 -8.96
N ARG A 445 5.30 18.71 -9.70
CA ARG A 445 4.98 17.34 -10.16
C ARG A 445 4.77 16.37 -8.98
N CYS A 446 5.60 16.42 -7.94
CA CYS A 446 5.42 15.60 -6.73
C CYS A 446 4.13 15.96 -5.98
N GLN A 447 3.86 17.24 -5.78
CA GLN A 447 2.61 17.75 -5.21
C GLN A 447 1.41 17.23 -5.99
N ASN A 448 1.39 17.47 -7.31
CA ASN A 448 0.32 17.06 -8.21
C ASN A 448 0.13 15.54 -8.21
N LYS A 449 1.22 14.76 -8.21
CA LYS A 449 1.15 13.30 -8.16
C LYS A 449 0.52 12.80 -6.86
N ALA A 450 0.90 13.38 -5.73
CA ALA A 450 0.32 13.03 -4.43
C ALA A 450 -1.17 13.41 -4.36
N GLN A 451 -1.53 14.61 -4.83
CA GLN A 451 -2.92 15.08 -4.85
C GLN A 451 -3.78 14.35 -5.89
N GLN A 452 -3.21 13.90 -7.01
CA GLN A 452 -3.93 13.19 -8.09
C GLN A 452 -4.70 11.98 -7.55
N GLU A 453 -4.15 11.29 -6.57
CA GLU A 453 -4.78 10.11 -5.95
C GLU A 453 -5.93 10.46 -5.01
N TYR A 454 -5.99 11.71 -4.54
CA TYR A 454 -7.06 12.27 -3.70
C TYR A 454 -7.99 13.22 -4.45
N ARG A 455 -7.87 13.26 -5.79
CA ARG A 455 -8.57 14.22 -6.65
C ARG A 455 -10.03 14.33 -6.29
N ARG A 456 -10.44 15.56 -6.03
CA ARG A 456 -11.83 15.96 -6.15
C ARG A 456 -12.18 15.92 -7.65
N TRP A 457 -13.33 15.35 -8.00
CA TRP A 457 -13.63 15.02 -9.40
C TRP A 457 -13.58 16.23 -10.37
N TYR A 458 -13.77 17.46 -9.89
CA TYR A 458 -13.63 18.68 -10.71
C TYR A 458 -12.17 19.01 -11.12
N GLU A 459 -11.16 18.43 -10.46
CA GLU A 459 -9.71 18.65 -10.69
C GLU A 459 -9.13 17.70 -11.76
N PHE A 460 -9.91 16.72 -12.25
CA PHE A 460 -9.53 15.94 -13.42
C PHE A 460 -9.44 16.77 -14.69
N PHE A 461 -10.05 17.95 -14.69
CA PHE A 461 -10.30 18.76 -15.88
C PHE A 461 -9.59 20.11 -15.87
N GLU A 462 -8.75 20.38 -14.85
CA GLU A 462 -7.71 21.41 -14.91
C GLU A 462 -6.39 20.82 -15.41
N ILE A 463 -6.45 19.99 -16.45
CA ILE A 463 -5.24 19.63 -17.18
C ILE A 463 -4.90 20.87 -18.02
N GLN A 464 -3.78 21.55 -17.69
CA GLN A 464 -3.13 22.40 -18.68
C GLN A 464 -2.60 21.49 -19.78
N THR A 465 -3.43 21.32 -20.81
CA THR A 465 -3.09 20.64 -22.05
C THR A 465 -2.99 21.69 -23.13
N ASP A 466 -1.93 21.65 -23.93
CA ASP A 466 -1.80 22.48 -25.12
C ASP A 466 -2.70 21.97 -26.26
N ASP A 467 -3.32 20.79 -26.08
CA ASP A 467 -4.31 20.21 -26.98
C ASP A 467 -5.72 20.74 -26.65
N PRO A 468 -6.29 21.62 -27.50
CA PRO A 468 -7.60 22.23 -27.29
C PRO A 468 -8.74 21.21 -27.37
N GLU A 469 -8.58 20.15 -28.16
CA GLU A 469 -9.60 19.14 -28.42
C GLU A 469 -9.75 18.23 -27.20
N LEU A 470 -8.62 17.84 -26.61
CA LEU A 470 -8.60 17.12 -25.33
C LEU A 470 -9.14 17.98 -24.17
N ALA A 471 -8.82 19.28 -24.14
CA ALA A 471 -9.37 20.21 -23.13
C ALA A 471 -10.90 20.32 -23.21
N GLU A 472 -11.44 20.39 -24.43
CA GLU A 472 -12.87 20.50 -24.68
C GLU A 472 -13.61 19.20 -24.31
N ASP A 473 -13.08 18.04 -24.66
CA ASP A 473 -13.66 16.73 -24.29
C ASP A 473 -13.61 16.46 -22.78
N LEU A 474 -12.52 16.87 -22.13
CA LEU A 474 -12.39 16.86 -20.67
C LEU A 474 -13.43 17.80 -20.01
N ALA A 475 -13.60 19.02 -20.53
CA ALA A 475 -14.60 19.95 -20.02
C ALA A 475 -16.04 19.43 -20.12
N LYS A 476 -16.39 18.66 -21.16
CA LYS A 476 -17.71 18.00 -21.31
C LYS A 476 -18.01 16.98 -20.20
N SER A 477 -16.97 16.39 -19.58
CA SER A 477 -17.10 15.37 -18.52
C SER A 477 -17.09 15.94 -17.09
N LYS A 478 -16.87 17.26 -16.94
CA LYS A 478 -16.80 17.96 -15.65
C LYS A 478 -18.20 18.19 -15.09
N LEU A 479 -18.46 17.64 -13.90
CA LEU A 479 -19.70 17.95 -13.17
C LEU A 479 -19.69 19.42 -12.71
N PRO A 480 -20.84 20.12 -12.72
CA PRO A 480 -20.88 21.54 -12.36
C PRO A 480 -20.48 21.78 -10.90
N GLU A 481 -19.69 22.82 -10.60
CA GLU A 481 -19.28 23.16 -9.21
C GLU A 481 -20.49 23.39 -8.28
N ASN A 482 -21.59 23.89 -8.86
CA ASN A 482 -22.86 24.04 -8.13
C ASN A 482 -23.38 22.71 -7.56
N LEU A 483 -23.14 21.58 -8.25
CA LEU A 483 -23.53 20.25 -7.78
C LEU A 483 -22.77 19.86 -6.50
N TYR A 484 -21.45 20.02 -6.52
CA TYR A 484 -20.60 19.76 -5.34
C TYR A 484 -21.02 20.63 -4.16
N LYS A 485 -21.27 21.91 -4.41
CA LYS A 485 -21.72 22.86 -3.39
C LYS A 485 -23.08 22.46 -2.79
N GLN A 486 -24.06 22.11 -3.63
CA GLN A 486 -25.37 21.65 -3.18
C GLN A 486 -25.27 20.42 -2.27
N LEU A 487 -24.44 19.44 -2.64
CA LEU A 487 -24.18 18.25 -1.83
C LEU A 487 -23.45 18.54 -0.52
N ARG A 488 -22.49 19.47 -0.50
CA ARG A 488 -21.82 19.91 0.76
C ARG A 488 -22.80 20.53 1.75
N THR A 489 -23.85 21.20 1.24
CA THR A 489 -24.85 21.92 2.05
C THR A 489 -26.12 21.13 2.35
N ILE A 490 -26.22 19.87 1.91
CA ILE A 490 -27.42 19.07 2.11
C ILE A 490 -27.69 18.83 3.60
N ASN A 491 -28.96 18.82 3.99
CA ASN A 491 -29.34 18.49 5.36
C ASN A 491 -29.04 17.00 5.63
N LEU A 492 -28.03 16.73 6.45
CA LEU A 492 -27.59 15.38 6.80
C LEU A 492 -28.49 14.66 7.81
N ALA A 493 -29.31 15.37 8.58
CA ALA A 493 -30.07 14.78 9.69
C ALA A 493 -30.95 13.57 9.27
N PRO A 494 -31.72 13.64 8.16
CA PRO A 494 -32.54 12.51 7.71
C PRO A 494 -31.74 11.27 7.29
N PHE A 495 -30.46 11.44 6.95
CA PHE A 495 -29.55 10.36 6.56
C PHE A 495 -28.91 9.75 7.82
N LEU A 496 -28.44 10.59 8.74
CA LEU A 496 -27.84 10.15 10.00
C LEU A 496 -28.82 9.37 10.88
N ASP A 497 -30.11 9.70 10.86
CA ASP A 497 -31.13 8.97 11.60
C ASP A 497 -31.39 7.57 11.02
N ASP A 498 -31.32 7.40 9.70
CA ASP A 498 -31.45 6.09 9.05
C ASP A 498 -30.28 5.15 9.41
N LEU A 499 -29.09 5.69 9.72
CA LEU A 499 -27.93 4.89 10.19
C LEU A 499 -28.13 4.30 11.60
N LYS A 500 -29.02 4.89 12.40
CA LYS A 500 -29.35 4.45 13.76
C LYS A 500 -30.45 3.37 13.77
N ARG A 501 -31.20 3.22 12.67
CA ARG A 501 -32.35 2.31 12.57
C ARG A 501 -31.89 0.85 12.46
N GLU A 502 -32.54 -0.04 13.20
CA GLU A 502 -32.36 -1.49 13.05
C GLU A 502 -32.92 -1.99 11.72
N ILE A 503 -32.21 -2.92 11.08
CA ILE A 503 -32.67 -3.58 9.86
C ILE A 503 -33.02 -5.02 10.20
N ASN A 504 -34.24 -5.43 9.83
CA ASN A 504 -34.70 -6.80 9.99
C ASN A 504 -35.11 -7.37 8.63
N VAL A 505 -34.11 -7.54 7.75
CA VAL A 505 -34.28 -8.14 6.42
C VAL A 505 -33.54 -9.47 6.43
N SER A 506 -34.24 -10.58 6.15
CA SER A 506 -33.69 -11.94 6.22
C SER A 506 -32.47 -12.17 5.32
N ARG A 507 -32.28 -11.32 4.28
CA ARG A 507 -31.14 -11.34 3.35
C ARG A 507 -29.91 -10.55 3.85
N LEU A 508 -30.02 -9.78 4.93
CA LEU A 508 -28.95 -8.93 5.49
C LEU A 508 -28.76 -9.15 7.00
N PRO A 509 -28.44 -10.37 7.47
CA PRO A 509 -28.37 -10.70 8.90
C PRO A 509 -27.28 -9.94 9.69
N ASN A 510 -26.33 -9.27 9.01
CA ASN A 510 -25.20 -8.56 9.63
C ASN A 510 -25.22 -7.04 9.46
N ALA A 511 -26.29 -6.47 8.89
CA ALA A 511 -26.47 -5.03 8.77
C ALA A 511 -26.84 -4.41 10.13
N LYS A 512 -25.89 -4.42 11.06
CA LYS A 512 -26.07 -3.85 12.41
C LYS A 512 -26.10 -2.32 12.33
N PRO A 513 -26.98 -1.65 13.09
CA PRO A 513 -26.98 -0.19 13.18
C PRO A 513 -25.65 0.31 13.78
N LEU A 514 -25.22 1.49 13.35
CA LEU A 514 -23.98 2.12 13.81
C LEU A 514 -24.29 3.48 14.46
N PRO A 515 -25.02 3.51 15.59
CA PRO A 515 -25.49 4.77 16.18
C PRO A 515 -24.34 5.65 16.66
N LYS A 516 -23.23 5.04 17.12
CA LYS A 516 -22.01 5.79 17.46
C LYS A 516 -21.42 6.50 16.25
N VAL A 517 -21.35 5.84 15.09
CA VAL A 517 -20.89 6.46 13.84
C VAL A 517 -21.81 7.63 13.45
N ALA A 518 -23.12 7.46 13.53
CA ALA A 518 -24.06 8.53 13.23
C ALA A 518 -23.86 9.76 14.13
N THR A 519 -23.64 9.54 15.44
CA THR A 519 -23.30 10.61 16.39
C THR A 519 -21.94 11.24 16.07
N THR A 520 -20.92 10.43 15.77
CA THR A 520 -19.58 10.90 15.38
C THR A 520 -19.63 11.75 14.10
N LEU A 521 -20.41 11.38 13.09
CA LEU A 521 -20.55 12.15 11.84
C LEU A 521 -21.32 13.47 12.00
N SER A 522 -22.13 13.61 13.07
CA SER A 522 -22.76 14.89 13.42
C SER A 522 -21.80 15.90 14.07
N GLN A 523 -20.61 15.44 14.48
CA GLN A 523 -19.57 16.26 15.08
C GLN A 523 -18.51 16.69 14.05
N ASN A 524 -17.71 17.70 14.40
CA ASN A 524 -16.50 18.02 13.65
C ASN A 524 -15.37 17.13 14.17
N LEU A 525 -14.85 16.26 13.31
CA LEU A 525 -13.83 15.28 13.68
C LEU A 525 -12.44 15.83 13.39
N SER A 526 -11.48 15.48 14.23
CA SER A 526 -10.08 15.69 13.88
C SER A 526 -9.67 14.78 12.71
N PRO A 527 -8.62 15.14 11.96
CA PRO A 527 -8.02 14.28 10.93
C PRO A 527 -7.78 12.83 11.39
N LEU A 528 -7.21 12.65 12.58
CA LEU A 528 -6.94 11.32 13.16
C LEU A 528 -8.23 10.55 13.49
N GLN A 529 -9.25 11.24 14.01
CA GLN A 529 -10.55 10.64 14.30
C GLN A 529 -11.25 10.22 13.00
N THR A 530 -11.17 11.05 11.98
CA THR A 530 -11.68 10.77 10.63
C THR A 530 -10.98 9.55 10.03
N ALA A 531 -9.64 9.51 10.02
CA ALA A 531 -8.90 8.38 9.46
C ALA A 531 -9.24 7.07 10.16
N LYS A 532 -9.35 7.08 11.50
CA LYS A 532 -9.79 5.92 12.29
C LYS A 532 -11.22 5.50 11.94
N LEU A 533 -12.12 6.47 11.75
CA LEU A 533 -13.51 6.21 11.37
C LEU A 533 -13.59 5.61 9.96
N VAL A 534 -12.93 6.20 8.97
CA VAL A 534 -12.89 5.72 7.58
C VAL A 534 -12.30 4.31 7.53
N GLN A 535 -11.19 4.05 8.22
CA GLN A 535 -10.59 2.73 8.33
C GLN A 535 -11.57 1.73 8.97
N PHE A 536 -12.23 2.11 10.07
CA PHE A 536 -13.27 1.29 10.69
C PHE A 536 -14.40 0.96 9.71
N LEU A 537 -14.89 1.96 8.96
CA LEU A 537 -15.98 1.79 8.01
C LEU A 537 -15.59 0.91 6.81
N HIS A 538 -14.39 1.06 6.25
CA HIS A 538 -13.90 0.19 5.18
C HIS A 538 -13.76 -1.26 5.64
N THR A 539 -13.22 -1.49 6.85
CA THR A 539 -13.09 -2.85 7.42
C THR A 539 -14.45 -3.51 7.65
N HIS A 540 -15.47 -2.75 8.07
CA HIS A 540 -16.82 -3.27 8.33
C HIS A 540 -17.71 -3.32 7.07
N GLY A 541 -17.42 -2.51 6.06
CA GLY A 541 -18.03 -2.56 4.72
C GLY A 541 -17.42 -3.63 3.81
N ASN A 542 -16.25 -4.16 4.18
CA ASN A 542 -15.50 -5.24 3.55
C ASN A 542 -15.43 -5.18 2.02
N THR A 543 -14.92 -4.08 1.46
CA THR A 543 -14.51 -3.98 0.05
C THR A 543 -13.48 -2.87 -0.14
N SER A 544 -12.45 -3.13 -0.94
CA SER A 544 -11.64 -2.08 -1.58
C SER A 544 -12.41 -1.55 -2.78
N LEU A 545 -12.30 -0.25 -3.08
CA LEU A 545 -12.90 0.39 -4.27
C LEU A 545 -12.54 -0.37 -5.57
N SER A 546 -11.35 -0.99 -5.63
CA SER A 546 -10.92 -1.82 -6.76
C SER A 546 -11.75 -3.10 -6.95
N LYS A 547 -12.35 -3.65 -5.89
CA LYS A 547 -13.27 -4.80 -5.97
C LYS A 547 -14.71 -4.37 -6.30
N LEU A 548 -15.11 -3.15 -5.94
CA LEU A 548 -16.41 -2.59 -6.34
C LEU A 548 -16.49 -2.34 -7.85
N LEU A 549 -15.40 -1.84 -8.43
CA LEU A 549 -15.28 -1.60 -9.88
C LEU A 549 -15.14 -2.90 -10.71
N GLN A 550 -14.92 -4.06 -10.07
CA GLN A 550 -14.73 -5.36 -10.73
C GLN A 550 -15.92 -6.33 -10.63
N ASN A 551 -17.03 -5.98 -9.97
CA ASN A 551 -18.04 -6.97 -9.57
C ASN A 551 -19.33 -7.00 -10.43
N GLU A 552 -19.38 -7.92 -11.39
CA GLU A 552 -20.56 -8.78 -11.57
C GLU A 552 -20.21 -10.22 -11.16
N ARG A 553 -21.14 -10.86 -10.43
CA ARG A 553 -20.98 -12.19 -9.84
C ARG A 553 -20.97 -13.26 -10.94
N GLN A 554 -19.99 -14.16 -10.97
CA GLN A 554 -20.05 -15.33 -11.87
C GLN A 554 -21.02 -16.39 -11.34
N VAL A 555 -21.72 -17.08 -12.25
CA VAL A 555 -22.64 -18.17 -11.94
C VAL A 555 -21.84 -19.37 -11.42
N GLY A 556 -22.02 -19.73 -10.15
CA GLY A 556 -21.38 -20.90 -9.52
C GLY A 556 -20.35 -20.58 -8.42
N GLU A 557 -20.06 -19.31 -8.13
CA GLU A 557 -19.26 -18.95 -6.96
C GLU A 557 -20.01 -19.20 -5.64
N PRO A 558 -19.31 -19.64 -4.55
CA PRO A 558 -19.91 -19.77 -3.23
C PRO A 558 -20.51 -18.44 -2.75
N GLU A 559 -21.50 -18.49 -1.87
CA GLU A 559 -22.14 -17.29 -1.34
C GLU A 559 -21.11 -16.30 -0.80
N ARG A 560 -21.29 -15.01 -1.17
CA ARG A 560 -20.43 -13.91 -0.72
C ARG A 560 -20.32 -13.95 0.81
N PRO A 561 -19.16 -13.60 1.39
CA PRO A 561 -18.95 -13.75 2.82
C PRO A 561 -20.07 -13.09 3.62
N SER A 562 -20.65 -13.87 4.52
CA SER A 562 -21.76 -13.56 5.40
C SER A 562 -21.36 -12.56 6.50
N THR A 563 -20.66 -11.46 6.19
CA THR A 563 -20.07 -10.54 7.20
C THR A 563 -20.17 -9.03 6.85
N ILE A 564 -20.81 -8.65 5.75
CA ILE A 564 -20.84 -7.24 5.27
C ILE A 564 -21.89 -6.40 6.03
N ASN A 565 -21.49 -5.22 6.53
CA ASN A 565 -22.40 -4.25 7.14
C ASN A 565 -22.75 -3.11 6.17
N THR A 566 -23.96 -3.13 5.59
CA THR A 566 -24.45 -2.09 4.66
C THR A 566 -24.59 -0.71 5.33
N THR A 567 -24.73 -0.64 6.65
CA THR A 567 -24.71 0.64 7.39
C THR A 567 -23.36 1.33 7.28
N ALA A 568 -22.25 0.58 7.19
CA ALA A 568 -20.93 1.15 6.99
C ALA A 568 -20.76 1.69 5.56
N ALA A 569 -21.30 0.99 4.55
CA ALA A 569 -21.33 1.45 3.16
C ALA A 569 -22.13 2.76 3.01
N LEU A 570 -23.29 2.87 3.65
CA LEU A 570 -24.07 4.12 3.65
C LEU A 570 -23.33 5.26 4.35
N ALA A 571 -22.60 5.00 5.44
CA ALA A 571 -21.78 6.02 6.07
C ALA A 571 -20.65 6.52 5.13
N LEU A 572 -19.97 5.62 4.42
CA LEU A 572 -18.96 5.99 3.41
C LEU A 572 -19.59 6.78 2.26
N ALA A 573 -20.74 6.35 1.75
CA ALA A 573 -21.49 7.07 0.73
C ALA A 573 -21.77 8.52 1.14
N LEU A 574 -22.25 8.72 2.38
CA LEU A 574 -22.54 10.05 2.91
C LEU A 574 -21.29 10.92 3.01
N MET A 575 -20.19 10.36 3.53
CA MET A 575 -18.92 11.08 3.71
C MET A 575 -18.36 11.56 2.37
N TYR A 576 -18.26 10.67 1.38
CA TYR A 576 -17.72 11.01 0.05
C TYR A 576 -18.66 11.91 -0.76
N LEU A 577 -19.98 11.70 -0.71
CA LEU A 577 -20.94 12.57 -1.43
C LEU A 577 -20.92 14.00 -0.91
N THR A 578 -20.76 14.20 0.40
CA THR A 578 -20.90 15.53 1.03
C THR A 578 -19.57 16.19 1.37
N GLY A 579 -18.45 15.46 1.23
CA GLY A 579 -17.14 15.93 1.68
C GLY A 579 -17.03 16.07 3.20
N LYS A 580 -17.91 15.40 3.95
CA LYS A 580 -17.93 15.52 5.42
C LYS A 580 -16.74 14.74 5.99
N ASN A 581 -15.72 15.50 6.40
CA ASN A 581 -14.45 15.02 6.95
C ASN A 581 -13.52 14.29 5.97
N VAL A 582 -13.91 14.06 4.71
CA VAL A 582 -13.08 13.44 3.66
C VAL A 582 -13.17 14.28 2.38
N PRO A 583 -12.21 14.18 1.45
CA PRO A 583 -12.34 14.77 0.13
C PRO A 583 -13.62 14.30 -0.57
N GLN A 584 -14.36 15.25 -1.12
CA GLN A 584 -15.64 14.96 -1.78
C GLN A 584 -15.41 14.26 -3.12
N THR A 585 -16.05 13.11 -3.30
CA THR A 585 -16.02 12.32 -4.53
C THR A 585 -17.43 11.77 -4.79
N ILE A 586 -18.11 12.32 -5.81
CA ILE A 586 -19.53 11.99 -6.05
C ILE A 586 -19.66 10.51 -6.47
N GLU A 587 -18.73 10.02 -7.27
CA GLU A 587 -18.79 8.72 -7.93
C GLU A 587 -18.44 7.59 -6.97
N GLU A 588 -17.45 7.80 -6.11
CA GLU A 588 -17.16 6.87 -5.02
C GLU A 588 -18.32 6.86 -4.02
N GLY A 589 -18.89 8.02 -3.69
CA GLY A 589 -20.08 8.13 -2.86
C GLY A 589 -21.29 7.38 -3.44
N LEU A 590 -21.57 7.56 -4.74
CA LEU A 590 -22.63 6.87 -5.46
C LEU A 590 -22.37 5.37 -5.59
N SER A 591 -21.12 4.94 -5.76
CA SER A 591 -20.74 3.52 -5.83
C SER A 591 -21.06 2.80 -4.52
N TRP A 592 -20.75 3.41 -3.38
CA TRP A 592 -21.11 2.87 -2.06
C TRP A 592 -22.62 2.81 -1.84
N LEU A 593 -23.35 3.83 -2.31
CA LEU A 593 -24.81 3.89 -2.24
C LEU A 593 -25.47 2.81 -3.11
N ASP A 594 -25.05 2.70 -4.36
CA ASP A 594 -25.53 1.69 -5.31
C ASP A 594 -25.22 0.27 -4.82
N TYR A 595 -24.03 0.04 -4.27
CA TYR A 595 -23.65 -1.23 -3.67
C TYR A 595 -24.61 -1.66 -2.54
N ALA A 596 -24.95 -0.75 -1.62
CA ALA A 596 -25.90 -1.02 -0.56
C ALA A 596 -27.31 -1.33 -1.13
N SER A 597 -27.73 -0.60 -2.17
CA SER A 597 -29.02 -0.84 -2.84
C SER A 597 -29.11 -2.21 -3.53
N LYS A 598 -28.04 -2.64 -4.21
CA LYS A 598 -27.93 -3.96 -4.89
C LYS A 598 -27.95 -5.13 -3.90
N LEU A 599 -27.51 -4.90 -2.67
CA LEU A 599 -27.61 -5.86 -1.57
C LEU A 599 -29.01 -5.91 -0.94
N GLY A 600 -29.94 -5.04 -1.36
CA GLY A 600 -31.31 -4.98 -0.88
C GLY A 600 -31.50 -4.16 0.40
N ASP A 601 -30.61 -3.21 0.69
CA ASP A 601 -30.82 -2.26 1.79
C ASP A 601 -31.80 -1.16 1.37
N SER A 602 -33.04 -1.22 1.87
CA SER A 602 -34.09 -0.24 1.56
C SER A 602 -33.69 1.20 1.90
N ARG A 603 -32.80 1.42 2.87
CA ARG A 603 -32.34 2.77 3.23
C ARG A 603 -31.55 3.41 2.10
N ALA A 604 -30.77 2.62 1.36
CA ALA A 604 -30.06 3.09 0.18
C ALA A 604 -31.06 3.63 -0.87
N LEU A 605 -32.16 2.91 -1.10
CA LEU A 605 -33.23 3.35 -2.00
C LEU A 605 -33.89 4.66 -1.52
N TYR A 606 -34.09 4.83 -0.21
CA TYR A 606 -34.60 6.10 0.35
C TYR A 606 -33.64 7.25 0.09
N TRP A 607 -32.36 6.99 0.26
CA TRP A 607 -31.31 7.98 0.08
C TRP A 607 -31.23 8.40 -1.38
N GLN A 608 -31.37 7.48 -2.34
CA GLN A 608 -31.47 7.82 -3.76
C GLN A 608 -32.64 8.78 -4.03
N THR A 609 -33.83 8.50 -3.49
CA THR A 609 -34.98 9.43 -3.64
C THR A 609 -34.73 10.77 -2.94
N LYS A 610 -34.25 10.78 -1.69
CA LYS A 610 -33.97 12.02 -0.93
C LYS A 610 -32.93 12.88 -1.65
N LEU A 611 -31.87 12.26 -2.18
CA LEU A 611 -30.81 12.94 -2.94
C LEU A 611 -31.34 13.49 -4.26
N ALA A 612 -32.12 12.72 -5.01
CA ALA A 612 -32.74 13.16 -6.25
C ALA A 612 -33.65 14.38 -6.06
N LEU A 613 -34.41 14.42 -4.96
CA LEU A 613 -35.29 15.54 -4.63
C LEU A 613 -34.53 16.77 -4.10
N ALA A 614 -33.48 16.56 -3.29
CA ALA A 614 -32.69 17.64 -2.71
C ALA A 614 -31.71 18.27 -3.71
N VAL A 615 -31.20 17.46 -4.64
CA VAL A 615 -30.18 17.83 -5.63
C VAL A 615 -30.61 17.29 -7.01
N PRO A 616 -31.55 17.95 -7.70
CA PRO A 616 -32.08 17.46 -8.99
C PRO A 616 -31.00 17.30 -10.07
N ASN A 617 -29.96 18.14 -10.03
CA ASN A 617 -28.80 18.04 -10.93
C ASN A 617 -27.98 16.75 -10.76
N LEU A 618 -28.19 16.00 -9.67
CA LEU A 618 -27.58 14.68 -9.46
C LEU A 618 -28.32 13.57 -10.22
N VAL A 619 -29.58 13.77 -10.59
CA VAL A 619 -30.47 12.74 -11.17
C VAL A 619 -29.88 12.10 -12.44
N PRO A 620 -29.32 12.86 -13.40
CA PRO A 620 -28.72 12.24 -14.60
C PRO A 620 -27.60 11.24 -14.28
N ILE A 621 -26.83 11.53 -13.23
CA ILE A 621 -25.69 10.70 -12.80
C ILE A 621 -26.19 9.52 -11.97
N LEU A 622 -27.09 9.79 -11.03
CA LEU A 622 -27.64 8.82 -10.08
C LEU A 622 -28.40 7.68 -10.79
N PHE A 623 -29.08 7.99 -11.90
CA PHE A 623 -29.90 7.03 -12.64
C PHE A 623 -29.32 6.67 -14.02
N LYS A 624 -28.06 7.02 -14.31
CA LYS A 624 -27.40 6.77 -15.59
C LYS A 624 -27.48 5.29 -16.00
N ASP A 625 -27.03 4.39 -15.13
CA ASP A 625 -27.02 2.94 -15.39
C ASP A 625 -28.44 2.39 -15.63
N PHE A 626 -29.42 2.92 -14.91
CA PHE A 626 -30.82 2.54 -15.07
C PHE A 626 -31.37 2.97 -16.44
N LEU A 627 -31.16 4.23 -16.82
CA LEU A 627 -31.61 4.76 -18.11
C LEU A 627 -30.93 4.03 -19.27
N GLN A 628 -29.63 3.77 -19.17
CA GLN A 628 -28.89 2.98 -20.15
C GLN A 628 -29.51 1.60 -20.29
N LYS A 629 -29.78 0.90 -19.18
CA LYS A 629 -30.36 -0.45 -19.18
C LYS A 629 -31.74 -0.51 -19.82
N GLU A 630 -32.63 0.46 -19.53
CA GLU A 630 -33.97 0.51 -20.14
C GLU A 630 -33.93 0.78 -21.65
N MET A 631 -32.92 1.52 -22.10
CA MET A 631 -32.78 1.95 -23.48
C MET A 631 -32.00 0.96 -24.35
N VAL A 632 -31.30 -0.06 -23.81
CA VAL A 632 -30.46 -0.99 -24.60
C VAL A 632 -31.21 -1.60 -25.78
N ASP A 633 -32.31 -2.29 -25.51
CA ASP A 633 -33.07 -2.99 -26.55
C ASP A 633 -33.82 -1.99 -27.45
N PHE A 634 -34.30 -0.89 -26.88
CA PHE A 634 -35.09 0.11 -27.60
C PHE A 634 -34.24 0.96 -28.54
N ASN A 635 -32.99 1.24 -28.17
CA ASN A 635 -32.00 1.91 -29.03
C ASN A 635 -31.78 1.11 -30.31
N LEU A 636 -31.63 -0.22 -30.20
CA LEU A 636 -31.47 -1.09 -31.37
C LEU A 636 -32.69 -1.02 -32.28
N VAL A 637 -33.91 -0.99 -31.71
CA VAL A 637 -35.14 -0.84 -32.49
C VAL A 637 -35.17 0.51 -33.23
N LEU A 638 -34.93 1.63 -32.52
CA LEU A 638 -34.92 2.96 -33.14
C LEU A 638 -33.84 3.12 -34.22
N MET A 639 -32.65 2.54 -33.99
CA MET A 639 -31.56 2.54 -34.98
C MET A 639 -31.91 1.75 -36.24
N ASN A 640 -32.58 0.60 -36.09
CA ASN A 640 -33.05 -0.19 -37.23
C ASN A 640 -34.12 0.54 -38.05
N GLU A 641 -34.91 1.41 -37.42
CA GLU A 641 -35.89 2.29 -38.07
C GLU A 641 -35.26 3.58 -38.63
N GLY A 642 -33.93 3.74 -38.55
CA GLY A 642 -33.19 4.84 -39.16
C GLY A 642 -32.94 6.06 -38.25
N CYS A 643 -33.25 5.96 -36.95
CA CYS A 643 -32.93 7.02 -35.98
C CYS A 643 -31.42 7.05 -35.69
N SER A 644 -30.83 8.25 -35.70
CA SER A 644 -29.40 8.39 -35.38
C SER A 644 -29.13 8.16 -33.89
N PRO A 645 -28.04 7.47 -33.51
CA PRO A 645 -27.67 7.28 -32.10
C PRO A 645 -27.59 8.60 -31.30
N LEU A 646 -27.08 9.66 -31.94
CA LEU A 646 -26.96 10.98 -31.33
C LEU A 646 -28.33 11.57 -30.93
N ALA A 647 -29.33 11.49 -31.81
CA ALA A 647 -30.68 11.99 -31.50
C ALA A 647 -31.36 11.20 -30.37
N ILE A 648 -31.03 9.91 -30.23
CA ILE A 648 -31.52 9.08 -29.12
C ILE A 648 -30.85 9.49 -27.81
N GLU A 649 -29.53 9.70 -27.83
CA GLU A 649 -28.76 10.17 -26.68
C GLU A 649 -29.26 11.54 -26.19
N GLU A 650 -29.42 12.51 -27.09
CA GLU A 650 -30.00 13.83 -26.78
C GLU A 650 -31.40 13.73 -26.14
N ALA A 651 -32.24 12.82 -26.63
CA ALA A 651 -33.58 12.63 -26.09
C ALA A 651 -33.56 12.03 -24.68
N VAL A 652 -32.65 11.09 -24.42
CA VAL A 652 -32.46 10.47 -23.10
C VAL A 652 -31.86 11.47 -22.10
N GLU A 653 -30.90 12.29 -22.53
CA GLU A 653 -30.36 13.39 -21.71
C GLU A 653 -31.45 14.41 -21.36
N ALA A 654 -32.25 14.83 -22.35
CA ALA A 654 -33.37 15.72 -22.14
C ALA A 654 -34.41 15.16 -21.16
N TYR A 655 -34.60 13.84 -21.13
CA TYR A 655 -35.43 13.18 -20.12
C TYR A 655 -34.82 13.30 -18.72
N ALA A 656 -33.54 13.00 -18.58
CA ALA A 656 -32.84 13.04 -17.30
C ALA A 656 -32.75 14.45 -16.69
N GLU A 657 -32.75 15.48 -17.54
CA GLU A 657 -32.73 16.89 -17.13
C GLU A 657 -34.13 17.50 -16.91
N ASN A 658 -35.19 16.86 -17.40
CA ASN A 658 -36.54 17.41 -17.29
C ASN A 658 -37.06 17.36 -15.83
N PRO A 659 -37.48 18.48 -15.21
CA PRO A 659 -37.89 18.49 -13.80
C PRO A 659 -39.08 17.57 -13.46
N LYS A 660 -39.99 17.31 -14.40
CA LYS A 660 -41.10 16.37 -14.19
C LYS A 660 -40.59 14.93 -14.24
N ALA A 661 -39.79 14.59 -15.23
CA ALA A 661 -39.15 13.27 -15.35
C ALA A 661 -38.24 12.95 -14.16
N GLN A 662 -37.49 13.94 -13.64
CA GLN A 662 -36.65 13.77 -12.46
C GLN A 662 -37.45 13.37 -11.22
N LYS A 663 -38.64 13.92 -11.03
CA LYS A 663 -39.55 13.48 -9.95
C LYS A 663 -40.07 12.07 -10.17
N TRP A 664 -40.29 11.67 -11.42
CA TRP A 664 -40.65 10.28 -11.77
C TRP A 664 -39.50 9.31 -11.48
N LEU A 665 -38.27 9.65 -11.88
CA LEU A 665 -37.07 8.88 -11.57
C LEU A 665 -36.86 8.77 -10.05
N ALA A 666 -37.04 9.87 -9.31
CA ALA A 666 -36.95 9.91 -7.86
C ALA A 666 -38.00 9.02 -7.16
N ARG A 667 -39.15 8.75 -7.79
CA ARG A 667 -40.20 7.87 -7.24
C ARG A 667 -39.80 6.39 -7.28
N ARG A 668 -39.04 5.95 -8.29
CA ARG A 668 -38.77 4.52 -8.54
C ARG A 668 -38.06 3.79 -7.39
N PRO A 669 -37.02 4.35 -6.74
CA PRO A 669 -36.38 3.67 -5.60
C PRO A 669 -37.34 3.42 -4.43
N LEU A 670 -38.19 4.41 -4.09
CA LEU A 670 -39.22 4.25 -3.05
C LEU A 670 -40.27 3.19 -3.43
N GLN A 671 -40.71 3.18 -4.68
CA GLN A 671 -41.64 2.17 -5.20
C GLN A 671 -41.03 0.76 -5.10
N THR A 672 -39.75 0.62 -5.46
CA THR A 672 -39.01 -0.64 -5.36
C THR A 672 -38.91 -1.12 -3.90
N ALA A 673 -38.62 -0.22 -2.96
CA ALA A 673 -38.58 -0.55 -1.54
C ALA A 673 -39.98 -0.92 -0.98
N TYR A 674 -41.04 -0.27 -1.46
CA TYR A 674 -42.42 -0.63 -1.14
C TYR A 674 -42.76 -2.04 -1.61
N GLU A 675 -42.42 -2.38 -2.86
CA GLU A 675 -42.64 -3.72 -3.44
C GLU A 675 -41.83 -4.81 -2.72
N GLN A 676 -40.70 -4.44 -2.11
CA GLN A 676 -39.90 -5.31 -1.24
C GLN A 676 -40.54 -5.51 0.16
N GLY A 677 -41.67 -4.87 0.44
CA GLY A 677 -42.43 -5.01 1.69
C GLY A 677 -41.98 -4.06 2.81
N ASP A 678 -41.25 -2.99 2.49
CA ASP A 678 -40.79 -2.04 3.51
C ASP A 678 -41.88 -1.02 3.87
N LYS A 679 -42.35 -1.08 5.12
CA LYS A 679 -43.41 -0.21 5.64
C LYS A 679 -43.00 1.25 5.77
N VAL A 680 -41.71 1.54 5.93
CA VAL A 680 -41.19 2.92 5.98
C VAL A 680 -41.23 3.52 4.58
N ALA A 681 -40.85 2.73 3.57
CA ALA A 681 -40.98 3.12 2.17
C ALA A 681 -42.43 3.41 1.79
N GLU A 682 -43.35 2.54 2.20
CA GLU A 682 -44.80 2.70 2.00
C GLU A 682 -45.30 4.03 2.56
N GLN A 683 -44.99 4.32 3.82
CA GLN A 683 -45.41 5.56 4.48
C GLN A 683 -44.80 6.81 3.82
N LEU A 684 -43.51 6.75 3.46
CA LEU A 684 -42.82 7.85 2.77
C LEU A 684 -43.41 8.09 1.38
N LEU A 685 -43.65 7.03 0.61
CA LEU A 685 -44.24 7.12 -0.72
C LEU A 685 -45.65 7.71 -0.64
N ILE A 686 -46.52 7.20 0.24
CA ILE A 686 -47.88 7.73 0.44
C ILE A 686 -47.83 9.21 0.83
N SER A 687 -46.95 9.58 1.77
CA SER A 687 -46.77 10.97 2.20
C SER A 687 -46.34 11.89 1.06
N TYR A 688 -45.35 11.46 0.26
CA TYR A 688 -44.85 12.25 -0.87
C TYR A 688 -45.86 12.38 -2.01
N LEU A 689 -46.68 11.35 -2.25
CA LEU A 689 -47.78 11.42 -3.21
C LEU A 689 -48.90 12.35 -2.74
N ASN A 690 -49.33 12.24 -1.48
CA ASN A 690 -50.40 13.07 -0.92
C ASN A 690 -50.02 14.55 -0.84
N ASN A 691 -48.76 14.85 -0.55
CA ASN A 691 -48.26 16.22 -0.45
C ASN A 691 -47.78 16.79 -1.80
N GLY A 692 -47.92 16.04 -2.90
CA GLY A 692 -47.54 16.48 -4.26
C GLY A 692 -46.02 16.64 -4.48
N ILE A 693 -45.20 16.06 -3.61
CA ILE A 693 -43.73 16.05 -3.75
C ILE A 693 -43.34 15.13 -4.92
N LEU A 694 -43.96 13.96 -4.96
CA LEU A 694 -43.85 12.98 -6.05
C LEU A 694 -45.16 12.93 -6.85
N PRO A 695 -45.10 12.61 -8.15
CA PRO A 695 -46.27 12.61 -9.03
C PRO A 695 -47.24 11.48 -8.69
N SER A 696 -48.53 11.82 -8.55
CA SER A 696 -49.65 10.90 -8.24
C SER A 696 -50.50 10.50 -9.45
N GLN A 697 -50.46 11.27 -10.54
CA GLN A 697 -51.13 10.99 -11.82
C GLN A 697 -50.13 10.89 -12.97
N ASP A 698 -50.41 10.01 -13.92
CA ASP A 698 -49.55 9.65 -15.03
C ASP A 698 -49.75 10.62 -16.21
N GLU A 699 -48.75 11.47 -16.51
CA GLU A 699 -48.55 11.96 -17.87
C GLU A 699 -47.72 10.88 -18.57
N ASP A 700 -48.33 10.08 -19.46
CA ASP A 700 -47.75 8.85 -20.03
C ASP A 700 -46.30 9.01 -20.50
N LYS A 701 -45.96 10.17 -21.07
CA LYS A 701 -44.61 10.49 -21.56
C LYS A 701 -43.51 10.50 -20.51
N PHE A 702 -43.83 10.62 -19.22
CA PHE A 702 -42.83 10.63 -18.14
C PHE A 702 -42.77 9.32 -17.35
N LEU A 703 -43.63 8.36 -17.67
CA LEU A 703 -43.70 7.08 -16.98
C LEU A 703 -42.53 6.16 -17.36
N ASP A 704 -42.16 6.18 -18.64
CA ASP A 704 -41.06 5.43 -19.22
C ASP A 704 -40.26 6.36 -20.14
N VAL A 705 -38.93 6.26 -20.08
CA VAL A 705 -38.02 7.00 -20.94
C VAL A 705 -38.30 6.72 -22.42
N LYS A 706 -38.81 5.54 -22.77
CA LYS A 706 -39.18 5.18 -24.16
C LYS A 706 -40.30 6.06 -24.71
N PHE A 707 -41.31 6.37 -23.88
CA PHE A 707 -42.41 7.25 -24.27
C PHE A 707 -41.92 8.69 -24.45
N TRP A 708 -41.04 9.16 -23.58
CA TRP A 708 -40.40 10.46 -23.73
C TRP A 708 -39.57 10.55 -25.00
N VAL A 709 -38.74 9.55 -25.28
CA VAL A 709 -37.84 9.56 -26.44
C VAL A 709 -38.64 9.67 -27.74
N ILE A 710 -39.75 8.95 -27.87
CA ILE A 710 -40.62 9.08 -29.05
C ILE A 710 -41.29 10.47 -29.12
N ASP A 711 -41.85 10.97 -28.01
CA ASP A 711 -42.45 12.30 -27.96
C ASP A 711 -41.43 13.39 -28.32
N TYR A 712 -40.20 13.26 -27.83
CA TYR A 712 -39.09 14.15 -28.11
C TYR A 712 -38.69 14.11 -29.59
N LEU A 713 -38.49 12.93 -30.16
CA LEU A 713 -38.11 12.76 -31.58
C LEU A 713 -39.20 13.30 -32.51
N LEU A 714 -40.48 13.10 -32.19
CA LEU A 714 -41.59 13.62 -32.96
C LEU A 714 -41.60 15.16 -32.97
N HIS A 715 -41.49 15.79 -31.79
CA HIS A 715 -41.67 17.24 -31.68
C HIS A 715 -40.39 18.06 -31.92
N HIS A 716 -39.21 17.50 -31.70
CA HIS A 716 -37.93 18.21 -31.79
C HIS A 716 -37.08 17.78 -32.99
N LYS A 717 -37.28 16.57 -33.51
CA LYS A 717 -36.56 16.06 -34.69
C LYS A 717 -37.48 15.81 -35.90
N ASN A 718 -38.79 15.99 -35.74
CA ASN A 718 -39.79 15.73 -36.78
C ASN A 718 -39.72 14.29 -37.33
N GLN A 719 -39.41 13.33 -36.45
CA GLN A 719 -39.34 11.90 -36.76
C GLN A 719 -40.43 11.16 -35.99
N ASP A 720 -41.37 10.56 -36.72
CA ASP A 720 -42.50 9.87 -36.11
C ASP A 720 -42.20 8.38 -35.94
N TYR A 721 -42.06 7.97 -34.68
CA TYR A 721 -41.89 6.58 -34.27
C TYR A 721 -43.03 6.13 -33.35
N THR A 722 -44.16 6.85 -33.31
CA THR A 722 -45.28 6.58 -32.38
C THR A 722 -45.87 5.18 -32.53
N TYR A 723 -45.72 4.55 -33.70
CA TYR A 723 -46.12 3.17 -33.97
C TYR A 723 -45.28 2.11 -33.22
N LEU A 724 -44.11 2.46 -32.69
CA LEU A 724 -43.23 1.53 -31.96
C LEU A 724 -43.64 1.34 -30.49
N ILE A 725 -44.57 2.16 -29.98
CA ILE A 725 -45.10 2.09 -28.63
C ILE A 725 -46.62 2.01 -28.66
N SER A 726 -47.20 1.14 -27.84
CA SER A 726 -48.63 1.18 -27.54
C SER A 726 -48.82 1.96 -26.24
N TYR A 727 -49.50 3.11 -26.29
CA TYR A 727 -50.00 3.75 -25.08
C TYR A 727 -50.97 2.79 -24.36
N PRO A 728 -50.98 2.74 -23.02
CA PRO A 728 -52.10 2.12 -22.31
C PRO A 728 -53.38 2.88 -22.70
N ASP A 729 -54.36 2.21 -23.31
CA ASP A 729 -55.58 2.85 -23.82
C ASP A 729 -56.24 3.77 -22.77
N ALA A 730 -56.48 5.02 -23.16
CA ALA A 730 -57.09 6.07 -22.35
C ALA A 730 -58.62 5.93 -22.22
N ASP A 731 -59.11 4.71 -21.94
CA ASP A 731 -60.53 4.40 -21.87
C ASP A 731 -60.93 3.93 -20.45
N TYR A 732 -60.80 4.84 -19.48
CA TYR A 732 -61.44 4.72 -18.16
C TYR A 732 -61.86 6.11 -17.63
N ALA A 733 -62.70 6.80 -18.39
CA ALA A 733 -63.54 7.87 -17.87
C ALA A 733 -64.92 7.31 -17.50
N THR A 734 -65.02 6.52 -16.42
CA THR A 734 -66.31 6.25 -15.77
C THR A 734 -66.10 6.03 -14.27
N ASP A 735 -66.91 6.75 -13.48
CA ASP A 735 -66.99 6.77 -12.02
C ASP A 735 -66.94 5.38 -11.35
N GLU A 736 -65.90 5.07 -10.55
CA GLU A 736 -65.90 4.06 -9.47
C GLU A 736 -64.64 4.20 -8.54
N PRO A 737 -64.68 3.74 -7.27
CA PRO A 737 -63.82 4.21 -6.15
C PRO A 737 -62.39 3.59 -6.10
N PRO A 738 -61.47 4.02 -5.19
CA PRO A 738 -60.04 4.14 -5.50
C PRO A 738 -59.22 2.84 -5.47
N ALA A 739 -58.34 2.75 -6.49
CA ALA A 739 -57.01 2.11 -6.67
C ALA A 739 -56.52 0.84 -5.93
N TRP A 740 -57.13 0.37 -4.83
CA TRP A 740 -56.60 -0.81 -4.12
C TRP A 740 -57.11 -2.16 -4.67
N HIS A 741 -58.21 -2.16 -5.44
CA HIS A 741 -58.79 -3.38 -6.03
C HIS A 741 -58.16 -3.81 -7.37
N LYS A 742 -57.45 -2.93 -8.09
CA LYS A 742 -56.82 -3.28 -9.39
C LYS A 742 -55.58 -4.18 -9.22
N TRP A 743 -54.84 -4.05 -8.13
CA TRP A 743 -53.63 -4.85 -7.87
C TRP A 743 -53.91 -6.29 -7.39
N ALA A 744 -55.08 -6.55 -6.81
CA ALA A 744 -55.51 -7.91 -6.44
C ALA A 744 -55.72 -8.81 -7.68
N LYS A 745 -56.11 -8.25 -8.83
CA LYS A 745 -56.28 -9.00 -10.08
C LYS A 745 -54.95 -9.28 -10.79
N VAL A 746 -54.00 -8.34 -10.78
CA VAL A 746 -52.65 -8.55 -11.34
C VAL A 746 -51.84 -9.56 -10.52
N ALA A 747 -51.95 -9.50 -9.19
CA ALA A 747 -51.40 -10.54 -8.31
C ALA A 747 -52.06 -11.91 -8.55
N GLY A 748 -53.37 -11.95 -8.82
CA GLY A 748 -54.10 -13.17 -9.19
C GLY A 748 -53.65 -13.79 -10.52
N VAL A 749 -53.33 -12.96 -11.53
CA VAL A 749 -52.84 -13.43 -12.85
C VAL A 749 -51.40 -13.96 -12.77
N LEU A 750 -50.54 -13.34 -11.95
CA LEU A 750 -49.17 -13.82 -11.73
C LEU A 750 -49.12 -15.11 -10.88
N ILE A 751 -50.06 -15.29 -9.94
CA ILE A 751 -50.24 -16.54 -9.20
C ILE A 751 -50.79 -17.65 -10.11
N LEU A 752 -51.70 -17.33 -11.04
CA LEU A 752 -52.21 -18.30 -12.03
C LEU A 752 -51.12 -18.75 -13.02
N MET A 753 -50.25 -17.83 -13.46
CA MET A 753 -49.11 -18.17 -14.33
C MET A 753 -48.03 -19.00 -13.60
N SER A 754 -47.83 -18.80 -12.30
CA SER A 754 -46.97 -19.67 -11.48
C SER A 754 -47.59 -21.05 -11.21
N LEU A 755 -48.91 -21.15 -11.02
CA LEU A 755 -49.61 -22.43 -10.82
C LEU A 755 -49.64 -23.29 -12.10
N VAL A 756 -49.74 -22.69 -13.29
CA VAL A 756 -49.61 -23.40 -14.58
C VAL A 756 -48.20 -23.95 -14.79
N LYS A 757 -47.16 -23.26 -14.30
CA LYS A 757 -45.77 -23.76 -14.33
C LYS A 757 -45.50 -24.88 -13.32
N MET A 758 -46.26 -24.92 -12.22
CA MET A 758 -46.16 -25.96 -11.19
C MET A 758 -46.89 -27.27 -11.56
N CYS A 759 -47.92 -27.21 -12.42
CA CYS A 759 -48.64 -28.39 -12.92
C CYS A 759 -47.91 -29.17 -14.03
N PHE A 760 -46.84 -28.62 -14.62
CA PHE A 760 -46.05 -29.31 -15.68
C PHE A 760 -44.76 -29.97 -15.18
N PHE A 761 -44.40 -29.84 -13.90
CA PHE A 761 -43.16 -30.38 -13.33
C PHE A 761 -43.36 -31.32 -12.13
N ASN A 762 -44.51 -32.00 -12.05
CA ASN A 762 -44.71 -33.05 -11.06
C ASN A 762 -45.47 -34.24 -11.62
N ASN A 763 -44.82 -34.99 -12.51
CA ASN A 763 -45.17 -36.40 -12.69
C ASN A 763 -43.98 -37.20 -13.22
N LYS A 764 -43.16 -37.73 -12.29
CA LYS A 764 -42.63 -39.12 -12.29
C LYS A 764 -41.45 -39.24 -11.32
N ASN A 765 -41.75 -39.83 -10.18
CA ASN A 765 -40.91 -40.72 -9.36
C ASN A 765 -41.95 -41.47 -8.52
N THR A 766 -41.93 -42.80 -8.32
CA THR A 766 -40.82 -43.73 -8.19
C THR A 766 -41.48 -45.11 -8.09
N ASP A 767 -40.86 -46.17 -8.61
CA ASP A 767 -40.94 -47.52 -8.04
C ASP A 767 -39.67 -48.30 -8.43
N GLN A 768 -38.98 -48.84 -7.43
CA GLN A 768 -37.89 -49.82 -7.51
C GLN A 768 -38.39 -51.12 -6.83
N PRO A 769 -37.67 -52.27 -6.87
CA PRO A 769 -36.89 -52.98 -7.91
C PRO A 769 -37.54 -54.41 -8.08
N PRO A 770 -36.92 -55.59 -8.38
CA PRO A 770 -35.51 -55.97 -8.66
C PRO A 770 -35.30 -57.04 -9.78
N ILE A 771 -34.06 -57.56 -9.81
CA ILE A 771 -33.59 -58.92 -10.21
C ILE A 771 -33.05 -59.16 -11.65
N THR A 772 -31.77 -59.56 -11.64
CA THR A 772 -31.10 -60.68 -12.38
C THR A 772 -30.39 -60.50 -13.72
N THR A 773 -29.19 -61.09 -13.70
CA THR A 773 -28.38 -61.76 -14.74
C THR A 773 -27.48 -60.94 -15.67
N ALA A 774 -26.16 -61.10 -15.43
CA ALA A 774 -25.08 -61.00 -16.41
C ALA A 774 -25.17 -62.16 -17.45
N PRO A 775 -24.44 -62.15 -18.59
CA PRO A 775 -22.99 -62.47 -18.63
C PRO A 775 -22.15 -61.67 -19.67
N ILE A 776 -20.89 -61.30 -19.35
CA ILE A 776 -19.58 -61.91 -19.74
C ILE A 776 -18.99 -61.44 -21.10
N SER A 777 -17.66 -61.23 -21.06
CA SER A 777 -16.64 -61.29 -22.13
C SER A 777 -16.33 -59.96 -22.85
N THR A 778 -15.08 -59.51 -23.04
CA THR A 778 -13.74 -60.04 -22.70
C THR A 778 -12.75 -58.88 -22.85
N GLN A 779 -11.78 -58.75 -21.94
CA GLN A 779 -10.52 -58.07 -22.25
C GLN A 779 -9.68 -58.96 -23.20
N PRO A 780 -8.59 -58.45 -23.79
CA PRO A 780 -7.32 -58.61 -23.08
C PRO A 780 -6.40 -57.37 -23.11
N ASN A 781 -5.72 -57.21 -21.97
CA ASN A 781 -4.53 -56.38 -21.77
C ASN A 781 -3.42 -56.68 -22.78
N THR A 782 -2.56 -55.71 -23.04
CA THR A 782 -1.10 -55.92 -23.07
C THR A 782 -0.34 -54.59 -22.96
N VAL A 783 0.66 -54.60 -22.06
CA VAL A 783 1.78 -53.65 -21.91
C VAL A 783 3.01 -54.56 -21.83
N PRO A 784 4.13 -54.34 -22.56
CA PRO A 784 5.21 -53.44 -22.06
C PRO A 784 6.14 -52.76 -23.11
N ASN A 785 6.65 -51.56 -22.74
CA ASN A 785 7.99 -50.90 -22.91
C ASN A 785 8.96 -51.26 -24.08
N PRO A 786 10.06 -50.50 -24.33
CA PRO A 786 10.26 -49.06 -24.59
C PRO A 786 11.14 -48.84 -25.87
N THR A 787 11.59 -47.60 -26.11
CA THR A 787 12.69 -47.17 -27.03
C THR A 787 12.35 -46.93 -28.50
N THR A 788 12.45 -45.66 -28.97
CA THR A 788 13.55 -45.13 -29.81
C THR A 788 13.09 -43.85 -30.51
N GLN A 789 13.88 -42.79 -30.37
CA GLN A 789 13.73 -41.51 -31.07
C GLN A 789 13.75 -41.70 -32.59
N VAL A 790 12.79 -41.08 -33.27
CA VAL A 790 12.94 -40.65 -34.67
C VAL A 790 12.53 -39.19 -34.74
N ILE A 791 13.48 -38.34 -35.10
CA ILE A 791 13.26 -36.95 -35.49
C ILE A 791 12.54 -37.00 -36.84
N GLU A 792 11.21 -36.89 -36.84
CA GLU A 792 10.43 -36.69 -38.05
C GLU A 792 10.35 -35.19 -38.37
N ARG A 793 10.74 -34.86 -39.61
CA ARG A 793 10.58 -33.53 -40.20
C ARG A 793 9.15 -33.05 -40.01
N ALA A 794 8.99 -31.83 -39.47
CA ALA A 794 7.71 -31.15 -39.35
C ALA A 794 6.96 -31.17 -40.69
N GLN A 795 5.87 -31.94 -40.74
CA GLN A 795 4.89 -31.85 -41.81
C GLN A 795 4.28 -30.46 -41.76
N SER A 796 4.25 -29.75 -42.89
CA SER A 796 3.54 -28.48 -43.01
C SER A 796 2.05 -28.74 -42.78
N ILE A 797 1.52 -28.34 -41.63
CA ILE A 797 0.10 -28.50 -41.28
C ILE A 797 -0.72 -27.62 -42.22
N SER A 798 -1.67 -28.21 -42.95
CA SER A 798 -2.59 -27.42 -43.77
C SER A 798 -3.62 -26.69 -42.89
N PRO A 799 -4.12 -25.49 -43.28
CA PRO A 799 -5.17 -24.79 -42.53
C PRO A 799 -6.40 -25.66 -42.23
N SER A 800 -6.76 -26.57 -43.15
CA SER A 800 -7.90 -27.46 -42.99
C SER A 800 -7.64 -28.55 -41.94
N ASP A 801 -6.42 -29.07 -41.85
CA ASP A 801 -6.03 -30.05 -40.82
C ASP A 801 -5.96 -29.41 -39.43
N ALA A 802 -5.44 -28.17 -39.35
CA ALA A 802 -5.42 -27.38 -38.12
C ALA A 802 -6.84 -27.11 -37.61
N VAL A 803 -7.77 -26.74 -38.50
CA VAL A 803 -9.19 -26.53 -38.15
C VAL A 803 -9.84 -27.84 -37.69
N ALA A 804 -9.61 -28.96 -38.37
CA ALA A 804 -10.19 -30.25 -38.00
C ALA A 804 -9.74 -30.73 -36.60
N GLN A 805 -8.46 -30.54 -36.25
CA GLN A 805 -7.96 -30.86 -34.91
C GLN A 805 -8.50 -29.93 -33.82
N LEU A 806 -8.62 -28.63 -34.11
CA LEU A 806 -9.23 -27.67 -33.19
C LEU A 806 -10.73 -27.93 -32.99
N GLN A 807 -11.45 -28.32 -34.03
CA GLN A 807 -12.85 -28.75 -33.91
C GLN A 807 -13.01 -30.00 -33.04
N GLY A 808 -12.07 -30.95 -33.11
CA GLY A 808 -12.06 -32.17 -32.31
C GLY A 808 -11.82 -31.96 -30.81
N THR A 809 -11.40 -30.77 -30.39
CA THR A 809 -11.13 -30.41 -28.98
C THR A 809 -12.22 -29.51 -28.35
N LEU A 810 -13.27 -29.17 -29.10
CA LEU A 810 -14.41 -28.35 -28.63
C LEU A 810 -15.59 -29.23 -28.11
N PRO A 811 -16.21 -28.94 -26.93
CA PRO A 811 -15.85 -28.00 -25.88
C PRO A 811 -15.61 -28.69 -24.52
N LYS A 812 -14.37 -28.63 -24.02
CA LYS A 812 -14.08 -28.72 -22.57
C LYS A 812 -12.96 -27.74 -22.21
N LYS A 813 -13.33 -26.48 -21.99
CA LYS A 813 -12.78 -25.51 -21.00
C LYS A 813 -12.97 -24.07 -21.50
N LEU A 814 -13.37 -23.18 -20.59
CA LEU A 814 -13.41 -21.74 -20.81
C LEU A 814 -12.02 -21.24 -21.25
N PHE A 815 -11.94 -20.48 -22.33
CA PHE A 815 -10.67 -20.07 -22.94
C PHE A 815 -9.94 -18.98 -22.14
N THR A 816 -10.64 -18.26 -21.28
CA THR A 816 -10.05 -17.28 -20.34
C THR A 816 -10.92 -17.04 -19.09
N GLY A 817 -11.93 -17.89 -18.85
CA GLY A 817 -13.03 -17.59 -17.92
C GLY A 817 -14.11 -16.66 -18.51
N TYR A 818 -13.81 -15.91 -19.58
CA TYR A 818 -14.71 -14.92 -20.18
C TYR A 818 -15.00 -15.16 -21.67
N ASN A 819 -14.09 -15.78 -22.43
CA ASN A 819 -14.31 -16.08 -23.85
C ASN A 819 -14.54 -17.59 -24.08
N GLU A 820 -15.49 -17.94 -24.93
CA GLU A 820 -15.82 -19.32 -25.31
C GLU A 820 -15.86 -19.47 -26.83
N ILE A 821 -15.02 -20.34 -27.38
CA ILE A 821 -15.08 -20.68 -28.81
C ILE A 821 -16.35 -21.49 -29.04
N THR A 822 -17.28 -20.94 -29.82
CA THR A 822 -18.56 -21.58 -30.12
C THR A 822 -18.46 -22.45 -31.37
N THR A 823 -17.78 -21.96 -32.41
CA THR A 823 -17.51 -22.71 -33.63
C THR A 823 -16.19 -22.25 -34.24
N ILE A 824 -15.53 -23.13 -34.99
CA ILE A 824 -14.44 -22.76 -35.89
C ILE A 824 -14.82 -23.31 -37.25
N ARG A 825 -14.72 -22.50 -38.29
CA ARG A 825 -15.00 -22.92 -39.67
C ARG A 825 -14.03 -22.26 -40.63
N GLN A 826 -13.78 -22.92 -41.76
CA GLN A 826 -12.97 -22.36 -42.83
C GLN A 826 -13.90 -21.98 -43.99
N GLU A 827 -13.87 -20.70 -44.38
CA GLU A 827 -14.64 -20.17 -45.50
C GLU A 827 -13.68 -19.44 -46.45
N ASN A 828 -13.64 -19.83 -47.72
CA ASN A 828 -12.83 -19.18 -48.77
C ASN A 828 -11.34 -18.98 -48.40
N GLY A 829 -10.73 -19.94 -47.71
CA GLY A 829 -9.32 -19.89 -47.31
C GLY A 829 -9.03 -19.10 -46.02
N VAL A 830 -10.07 -18.53 -45.39
CA VAL A 830 -9.98 -17.80 -44.13
C VAL A 830 -10.62 -18.63 -43.02
N VAL A 831 -9.96 -18.70 -41.86
CA VAL A 831 -10.46 -19.40 -40.69
C VAL A 831 -11.24 -18.41 -39.83
N ILE A 832 -12.53 -18.68 -39.64
CA ILE A 832 -13.41 -17.90 -38.77
C ILE A 832 -13.56 -18.65 -37.45
N VAL A 833 -13.06 -18.03 -36.38
CA VAL A 833 -13.23 -18.50 -35.01
C VAL A 833 -14.37 -17.70 -34.40
N SER A 834 -15.52 -18.33 -34.21
CA SER A 834 -16.64 -17.69 -33.54
C SER A 834 -16.47 -17.77 -32.03
N LEU A 835 -16.49 -16.62 -31.37
CA LEU A 835 -16.32 -16.47 -29.93
C LEU A 835 -17.61 -15.96 -29.30
N SER A 836 -17.93 -16.45 -28.12
CA SER A 836 -18.88 -15.83 -27.20
C SER A 836 -18.06 -15.12 -26.12
N ASP A 837 -18.09 -13.78 -26.10
CA ASP A 837 -17.42 -12.95 -25.10
C ASP A 837 -18.42 -12.60 -23.99
N LYS A 838 -18.14 -13.08 -22.78
CA LYS A 838 -18.98 -12.93 -21.59
C LYS A 838 -18.70 -11.64 -20.82
N ASN A 839 -17.87 -10.73 -21.35
CA ASN A 839 -17.66 -9.38 -20.80
C ASN A 839 -18.71 -8.38 -21.32
N LYS A 840 -18.92 -7.28 -20.58
CA LYS A 840 -19.83 -6.18 -20.96
C LYS A 840 -19.31 -5.27 -22.09
N GLY A 841 -18.02 -5.30 -22.39
CA GLY A 841 -17.38 -4.44 -23.39
C GLY A 841 -17.07 -5.17 -24.70
N MET A 842 -16.78 -4.43 -25.76
CA MET A 842 -16.22 -5.00 -26.98
C MET A 842 -14.76 -5.42 -26.74
N MET A 843 -14.40 -6.63 -27.15
CA MET A 843 -13.03 -7.09 -27.21
C MET A 843 -12.22 -6.15 -28.10
N SER A 844 -11.14 -5.58 -27.55
CA SER A 844 -10.22 -4.78 -28.35
C SER A 844 -9.43 -5.64 -29.34
N ILE A 845 -8.98 -5.05 -30.45
CA ILE A 845 -8.09 -5.72 -31.42
C ILE A 845 -6.83 -6.26 -30.73
N GLN A 846 -6.27 -5.51 -29.78
CA GLN A 846 -5.10 -5.92 -28.99
C GLN A 846 -5.40 -7.15 -28.12
N SER A 847 -6.60 -7.25 -27.56
CA SER A 847 -7.04 -8.41 -26.78
C SER A 847 -7.25 -9.64 -27.67
N ALA A 848 -7.83 -9.47 -28.86
CA ALA A 848 -7.98 -10.54 -29.85
C ALA A 848 -6.62 -11.05 -30.33
N GLN A 849 -5.66 -10.16 -30.61
CA GLN A 849 -4.27 -10.50 -30.94
C GLN A 849 -3.58 -11.20 -29.77
N ALA A 850 -3.70 -10.68 -28.54
CA ALA A 850 -3.10 -11.32 -27.38
C ALA A 850 -3.64 -12.74 -27.15
N LEU A 851 -4.95 -12.95 -27.34
CA LEU A 851 -5.58 -14.28 -27.30
C LEU A 851 -5.03 -15.18 -28.41
N TYR A 852 -5.04 -14.70 -29.66
CA TYR A 852 -4.54 -15.47 -30.80
C TYR A 852 -3.04 -15.74 -30.76
N CYS A 853 -2.23 -14.96 -30.04
CA CYS A 853 -0.77 -15.08 -30.08
C CYS A 853 -0.14 -15.76 -28.88
N LYS A 854 -0.80 -15.71 -27.72
CA LYS A 854 -0.27 -16.29 -26.48
C LYS A 854 -0.85 -17.67 -26.17
N ASP A 855 -2.03 -17.98 -26.69
CA ASP A 855 -2.71 -19.23 -26.35
C ASP A 855 -2.21 -20.39 -27.22
N GLN A 856 -1.79 -21.48 -26.56
CA GLN A 856 -1.24 -22.68 -27.20
C GLN A 856 -2.26 -23.42 -28.08
N ALA A 857 -3.56 -23.27 -27.83
CA ALA A 857 -4.59 -23.94 -28.64
C ALA A 857 -4.59 -23.47 -30.11
N PHE A 858 -4.14 -22.23 -30.36
CA PHE A 858 -4.03 -21.67 -31.72
C PHE A 858 -2.66 -21.93 -32.37
N ASP A 859 -1.74 -22.69 -31.74
CA ASP A 859 -0.40 -22.98 -32.28
C ASP A 859 -0.45 -23.57 -33.69
N LEU A 860 -1.34 -24.54 -33.91
CA LEU A 860 -1.47 -25.22 -35.20
C LEU A 860 -2.00 -24.27 -36.29
N LEU A 861 -2.91 -23.36 -35.93
CA LEU A 861 -3.41 -22.34 -36.86
C LEU A 861 -2.32 -21.32 -37.21
N ARG A 862 -1.51 -20.89 -36.23
CA ARG A 862 -0.35 -20.02 -36.48
C ARG A 862 0.68 -20.68 -37.38
N GLN A 863 0.99 -21.95 -37.12
CA GLN A 863 1.93 -22.75 -37.94
C GLN A 863 1.43 -23.00 -39.37
N SER A 864 0.10 -23.07 -39.57
CA SER A 864 -0.50 -23.24 -40.89
C SER A 864 -0.49 -21.99 -41.78
N GLY A 865 -0.21 -20.81 -41.19
CA GLY A 865 -0.22 -19.52 -41.91
C GLY A 865 -1.61 -19.06 -42.36
N ALA A 866 -2.69 -19.64 -41.82
CA ALA A 866 -4.05 -19.28 -42.18
C ALA A 866 -4.40 -17.85 -41.73
N VAL A 867 -5.13 -17.12 -42.58
CA VAL A 867 -5.74 -15.85 -42.16
C VAL A 867 -6.87 -16.16 -41.18
N VAL A 868 -6.79 -15.58 -39.97
CA VAL A 868 -7.78 -15.84 -38.91
C VAL A 868 -8.60 -14.59 -38.66
N ASN A 869 -9.92 -14.75 -38.65
CA ASN A 869 -10.87 -13.73 -38.23
C ASN A 869 -11.64 -14.21 -37.01
N PHE A 870 -11.89 -13.31 -36.08
CA PHE A 870 -12.77 -13.58 -34.94
C PHE A 870 -14.16 -13.03 -35.20
N ASP A 871 -15.17 -13.87 -35.01
CA ASP A 871 -16.60 -13.52 -35.13
C ASP A 871 -17.20 -13.59 -33.72
N ILE A 872 -17.33 -12.43 -33.08
CA ILE A 872 -17.54 -12.32 -31.64
C ILE A 872 -18.99 -11.95 -31.37
N LEU A 873 -19.66 -12.75 -30.53
CA LEU A 873 -20.93 -12.44 -29.92
C LEU A 873 -20.68 -11.98 -28.48
N ALA A 874 -20.80 -10.68 -28.23
CA ALA A 874 -20.69 -10.13 -26.88
C ALA A 874 -21.93 -10.45 -26.04
N GLN A 875 -21.79 -10.36 -24.72
CA GLN A 875 -22.88 -10.60 -23.76
C GLN A 875 -24.09 -9.68 -23.99
N SER A 876 -23.88 -8.49 -24.56
CA SER A 876 -24.94 -7.55 -24.95
C SER A 876 -25.75 -7.99 -26.18
N GLY A 877 -25.45 -9.15 -26.78
CA GLY A 877 -26.07 -9.63 -28.02
C GLY A 877 -25.46 -9.01 -29.29
N LEU A 878 -24.52 -8.07 -29.14
CA LEU A 878 -23.81 -7.45 -30.26
C LEU A 878 -22.88 -8.46 -30.92
N ARG A 879 -23.06 -8.67 -32.23
CA ARG A 879 -22.18 -9.50 -33.06
C ARG A 879 -21.28 -8.61 -33.92
N TYR A 880 -19.98 -8.76 -33.78
CA TYR A 880 -18.99 -7.99 -34.54
C TYR A 880 -17.79 -8.86 -34.90
N LYS A 881 -17.01 -8.42 -35.88
CA LYS A 881 -15.91 -9.20 -36.44
C LYS A 881 -14.59 -8.45 -36.30
N ILE A 882 -13.53 -9.16 -35.95
CA ILE A 882 -12.15 -8.66 -35.99
C ILE A 882 -11.43 -9.43 -37.09
N ASP A 883 -11.07 -8.72 -38.15
CA ASP A 883 -10.44 -9.28 -39.34
C ASP A 883 -8.91 -9.27 -39.23
N ASN A 884 -8.27 -10.26 -39.86
CA ASN A 884 -6.83 -10.41 -39.99
C ASN A 884 -6.08 -10.40 -38.65
N VAL A 885 -6.56 -11.18 -37.69
CA VAL A 885 -5.88 -11.36 -36.41
C VAL A 885 -4.57 -12.09 -36.66
N ALA A 886 -3.46 -11.40 -36.40
CA ALA A 886 -2.12 -11.89 -36.64
C ALA A 886 -1.20 -11.58 -35.45
N CYS A 887 -0.11 -12.34 -35.35
CA CYS A 887 0.95 -12.10 -34.37
C CYS A 887 2.03 -11.26 -35.03
N GLN A 888 2.28 -10.08 -34.47
CA GLN A 888 3.46 -9.28 -34.79
C GLN A 888 4.67 -9.80 -34.04
#